data_AF-A0A395Y9B2-F1
#
_entry.id   AF-A0A395Y9B2-F1
#
_cell.length_a   1.000
_cell.length_b   1.000
_cell.length_c   1.000
_cell.angle_alpha   90.00
_cell.angle_beta   90.00
_cell.angle_gamma   90.00
#
_symmetry.space_group_name_H-M   'P 1'
#
loop_
_entity.id
_entity.type
_entity.pdbx_description
1 polymer ?
#
loop_
_entity_poly.entity_id
_entity_poly.type
_entity_poly.pdbx_seq_one_letter_code
_entity_poly.pdbx_strand_id
1 'polypeptide(L)'
;MSKIAKNMLPYWKSVIIILTLLVVQAMCDLALPSYTSDIIDVGIQNSGVEHVVPEKITEEEMQTAQFIMTDDEADVWKNLYKEKDGYYELKDLSEDKLNQADEELTVPLIMNYQMSTMEVDAFKKSIAAQMGMDAAQLADMSVEQIGQMMHMELESFMQEKEDDDGNTKTVECVDVRSVFSALLQSGAMTKDQIFSMRDDMEDTIDAMGSSLVKSMGVAYAVSADKAAGVDIDQVQKDYLWMSGLKMVGMALLMGVVTVLVGFFASRVGAGVGRDLRDKVFKRVVRFSNAEMDRFSTASLITRSTNDIQQIQMVSTMLLRIVAYAPILGIGGVLKVMKTGAGMGWVIALAIIVILGYVMVLVSAAMPKFKLMQKLVDNINLVSREILTGLSVIRAFGREKKEEERFDDANRSLTRTTLFTNRIMTFMMPGMMLIMNVLTVSIVWVGAHRIDSGDMQVGAMTAFITYAMMIVMSFLMLTMLSIMLPRAAVAAERIDEVVVTESSIHDADQTEAVAERNGVICFEHVNFRYPGAEEDVLHDIDFIAEPGKTTAIIGSTGCGKSTLVNLIPRLYDVTGGKITLDGKDIRNIKMSDLREEIGFVPQKGVLFSGTIASNLRFGKEEATDEEIAKAARIAQATEFIETKDDRYDSAIAQGGSNVSGGQKQRLAIARAIAKNPKIFVFDDSFSALDLKTDAALRKALGENVKDSTVIIVAQRISTILHAEQILVLDDGEVVGKGTHEELLKTCEVYQQIAKSQLSARELGLEESEVSGNE
;
A
#
# COMPACT_ATOMS: atom_id res chain seq x y z
N MET A 1 4.12 -7.97 9.31
CA MET A 1 4.60 -6.58 9.48
C MET A 1 6.11 -6.46 9.61
N SER A 2 6.76 -7.20 10.52
CA SER A 2 8.23 -7.13 10.72
C SER A 2 9.05 -7.25 9.42
N LYS A 3 8.68 -8.18 8.52
CA LYS A 3 9.36 -8.37 7.22
C LYS A 3 9.28 -7.14 6.29
N ILE A 4 8.14 -6.42 6.28
CA ILE A 4 7.97 -5.19 5.49
C ILE A 4 8.81 -4.07 6.09
N ALA A 5 8.76 -3.91 7.42
CA ALA A 5 9.54 -2.89 8.13
C ALA A 5 11.06 -3.09 7.95
N LYS A 6 11.54 -4.33 7.97
CA LYS A 6 12.97 -4.66 7.75
C LYS A 6 13.49 -4.15 6.40
N ASN A 7 12.65 -4.19 5.35
CA ASN A 7 13.03 -3.70 4.04
C ASN A 7 12.97 -2.18 3.90
N MET A 8 12.28 -1.47 4.81
CA MET A 8 12.27 -0.01 4.87
C MET A 8 13.42 0.57 5.71
N LEU A 9 14.09 -0.24 6.55
CA LEU A 9 15.22 0.20 7.40
C LEU A 9 16.32 0.98 6.65
N PRO A 10 16.76 0.60 5.43
CA PRO A 10 17.75 1.37 4.69
C PRO A 10 17.32 2.82 4.40
N TYR A 11 16.01 3.10 4.44
CA TYR A 11 15.39 4.37 4.12
C TYR A 11 14.92 5.16 5.36
N TRP A 12 15.39 4.80 6.56
CA TRP A 12 14.91 5.36 7.84
C TRP A 12 14.91 6.89 7.89
N LYS A 13 15.91 7.56 7.29
CA LYS A 13 15.97 9.04 7.23
C LYS A 13 14.78 9.63 6.49
N SER A 14 14.44 9.07 5.33
CA SER A 14 13.27 9.50 4.55
C SER A 14 11.97 9.20 5.30
N VAL A 15 11.89 8.08 6.02
CA VAL A 15 10.72 7.75 6.84
C VAL A 15 10.51 8.77 7.95
N ILE A 16 11.57 9.20 8.65
CA ILE A 16 11.46 10.26 9.67
C ILE A 16 11.00 11.57 9.05
N ILE A 17 11.59 11.99 7.92
CA ILE A 17 11.17 13.19 7.20
C ILE A 17 9.68 13.13 6.85
N ILE A 18 9.21 11.99 6.33
CA ILE A 18 7.79 11.79 6.01
C ILE A 18 6.93 11.94 7.27
N LEU A 19 7.28 11.30 8.38
CA LEU A 19 6.50 11.39 9.61
C LEU A 19 6.44 12.83 10.15
N THR A 20 7.55 13.56 10.13
CA THR A 20 7.57 14.98 10.51
C THR A 20 6.69 15.81 9.59
N LEU A 21 6.78 15.60 8.28
CA LEU A 21 5.92 16.29 7.30
C LEU A 21 4.44 15.96 7.50
N LEU A 22 4.09 14.71 7.81
CA LEU A 22 2.71 14.32 8.10
C LEU A 22 2.16 15.00 9.36
N VAL A 23 2.99 15.20 10.39
CA VAL A 23 2.60 15.98 11.57
C VAL A 23 2.34 17.43 11.20
N VAL A 24 3.21 18.05 10.41
CA VAL A 24 3.00 19.42 9.90
C VAL A 24 1.71 19.50 9.07
N GLN A 25 1.47 18.51 8.20
CA GLN A 25 0.26 18.43 7.39
C GLN A 25 -0.99 18.36 8.27
N ALA A 26 -0.99 17.47 9.27
CA ALA A 26 -2.10 17.29 10.18
C ALA A 26 -2.33 18.55 11.03
N MET A 27 -1.26 19.23 11.46
CA MET A 27 -1.38 20.50 12.17
C MET A 27 -2.04 21.59 11.32
N CYS A 28 -1.70 21.67 10.03
CA CYS A 28 -2.36 22.61 9.11
C CYS A 28 -3.84 22.27 8.95
N ASP A 29 -4.17 21.00 8.70
CA ASP A 29 -5.55 20.52 8.56
C ASP A 29 -6.36 20.79 9.83
N LEU A 30 -5.79 20.53 11.01
CA LEU A 30 -6.44 20.75 12.31
C LEU A 30 -6.50 22.22 12.75
N ALA A 31 -5.79 23.12 12.08
CA ALA A 31 -5.89 24.56 12.33
C ALA A 31 -7.08 25.18 11.58
N LEU A 32 -7.41 24.68 10.38
CA LEU A 32 -8.45 25.25 9.53
C LEU A 32 -9.82 25.35 10.23
N PRO A 33 -10.34 24.32 10.93
CA PRO A 33 -11.62 24.46 11.62
C PRO A 33 -11.59 25.49 12.75
N SER A 34 -10.44 25.68 13.40
CA SER A 34 -10.25 26.73 14.40
C SER A 34 -10.41 28.10 13.75
N TYR A 35 -9.72 28.37 12.66
CA TYR A 35 -9.86 29.65 11.95
C TYR A 35 -11.26 29.88 11.39
N THR A 36 -11.95 28.82 10.96
CA THR A 36 -13.37 28.92 10.58
C THR A 36 -14.24 29.32 11.77
N SER A 37 -13.97 28.75 12.97
CA SER A 37 -14.62 29.18 14.22
C SER A 37 -14.38 30.66 14.47
N ASP A 38 -13.11 31.08 14.47
CA ASP A 38 -12.71 32.44 14.80
C ASP A 38 -13.26 33.46 13.79
N ILE A 39 -13.38 33.09 12.52
CA ILE A 39 -14.03 33.93 11.49
C ILE A 39 -15.51 34.16 11.81
N ILE A 40 -16.22 33.13 12.29
CA ILE A 40 -17.64 33.23 12.63
C ILE A 40 -17.81 33.97 13.95
N ASP A 41 -17.13 33.50 14.99
CA ASP A 41 -17.32 33.95 16.37
C ASP A 41 -16.72 35.35 16.59
N VAL A 42 -15.45 35.55 16.24
CA VAL A 42 -14.79 36.85 16.39
C VAL A 42 -15.11 37.76 15.21
N GLY A 43 -14.94 37.25 13.98
CA GLY A 43 -15.05 38.06 12.77
C GLY A 43 -16.47 38.53 12.48
N ILE A 44 -17.45 37.63 12.49
CA ILE A 44 -18.83 37.96 12.10
C ILE A 44 -19.67 38.37 13.31
N GLN A 45 -19.73 37.56 14.36
CA GLN A 45 -20.59 37.83 15.52
C GLN A 45 -20.08 38.98 16.39
N ASN A 46 -18.77 39.07 16.61
CA ASN A 46 -18.15 40.08 17.47
C ASN A 46 -17.47 41.23 16.68
N SER A 47 -17.81 41.40 15.40
CA SER A 47 -17.29 42.50 14.55
C SER A 47 -15.76 42.64 14.49
N GLY A 48 -15.02 41.54 14.65
CA GLY A 48 -13.55 41.53 14.64
C GLY A 48 -12.89 41.88 15.97
N VAL A 49 -13.66 42.07 17.04
CA VAL A 49 -13.16 42.41 18.38
C VAL A 49 -13.00 41.15 19.23
N GLU A 50 -11.79 40.93 19.76
CA GLU A 50 -11.43 39.71 20.52
C GLU A 50 -11.64 39.82 22.04
N HIS A 51 -11.57 41.04 22.57
CA HIS A 51 -11.49 41.35 24.00
C HIS A 51 -12.66 42.23 24.45
N VAL A 52 -13.01 42.16 25.73
CA VAL A 52 -14.10 42.98 26.32
C VAL A 52 -13.65 44.41 26.61
N VAL A 53 -12.34 44.66 26.53
CA VAL A 53 -11.74 45.98 26.69
C VAL A 53 -11.62 46.68 25.32
N PRO A 54 -12.27 47.85 25.13
CA PRO A 54 -12.24 48.61 23.87
C PRO A 54 -10.84 49.13 23.52
N GLU A 55 -10.56 49.30 22.22
CA GLU A 55 -9.29 49.88 21.74
C GLU A 55 -9.16 51.37 22.07
N LYS A 56 -10.29 52.10 22.07
CA LYS A 56 -10.35 53.53 22.27
C LYS A 56 -11.66 53.92 22.96
N ILE A 57 -11.57 54.73 24.00
CA ILE A 57 -12.73 55.21 24.76
C ILE A 57 -12.72 56.73 24.96
N THR A 58 -13.91 57.31 25.16
CA THR A 58 -14.08 58.73 25.48
C THR A 58 -13.74 58.99 26.95
N GLU A 59 -13.46 60.25 27.31
CA GLU A 59 -13.22 60.63 28.71
C GLU A 59 -14.45 60.36 29.59
N GLU A 60 -15.64 60.60 29.06
CA GLU A 60 -16.91 60.29 29.75
C GLU A 60 -17.04 58.80 30.04
N GLU A 61 -16.82 57.95 29.03
CA GLU A 61 -16.89 56.49 29.17
C GLU A 61 -15.83 55.95 30.15
N MET A 62 -14.62 56.53 30.11
CA MET A 62 -13.54 56.20 31.03
C MET A 62 -13.91 56.46 32.49
N GLN A 63 -14.68 57.51 32.76
CA GLN A 63 -15.13 57.89 34.11
C GLN A 63 -16.37 57.13 34.54
N THR A 64 -17.36 56.95 33.64
CA THR A 64 -18.62 56.28 33.98
C THR A 64 -18.44 54.81 34.31
N ALA A 65 -17.58 54.09 33.56
CA ALA A 65 -17.26 52.69 33.83
C ALA A 65 -16.63 52.48 35.22
N GLN A 66 -15.84 53.44 35.71
CA GLN A 66 -15.18 53.35 37.03
C GLN A 66 -16.14 53.43 38.21
N PHE A 67 -17.34 54.00 38.05
CA PHE A 67 -18.28 54.16 39.17
C PHE A 67 -18.82 52.83 39.69
N ILE A 68 -18.76 51.78 38.86
CA ILE A 68 -19.31 50.45 39.15
C ILE A 68 -18.17 49.47 39.52
N MET A 69 -16.91 49.86 39.30
CA MET A 69 -15.73 49.04 39.58
C MET A 69 -15.32 49.09 41.06
N THR A 70 -14.70 48.02 41.54
CA THR A 70 -13.93 48.05 42.80
C THR A 70 -12.68 48.93 42.66
N ASP A 71 -12.06 49.31 43.77
CA ASP A 71 -10.84 50.13 43.72
C ASP A 71 -9.70 49.39 42.97
N ASP A 72 -9.61 48.07 43.10
CA ASP A 72 -8.66 47.22 42.38
C ASP A 72 -8.97 47.17 40.87
N GLU A 73 -10.23 46.90 40.49
CA GLU A 73 -10.67 46.89 39.08
C GLU A 73 -10.46 48.26 38.40
N ALA A 74 -10.74 49.36 39.12
CA ALA A 74 -10.53 50.71 38.61
C ALA A 74 -9.05 51.04 38.38
N ASP A 75 -8.15 50.50 39.22
CA ASP A 75 -6.71 50.60 39.02
C ASP A 75 -6.26 49.79 37.79
N VAL A 76 -6.81 48.59 37.58
CA VAL A 76 -6.56 47.80 36.36
C VAL A 76 -7.04 48.57 35.14
N TRP A 77 -8.29 49.03 35.12
CA TRP A 77 -8.90 49.81 34.04
C TRP A 77 -8.06 51.04 33.67
N LYS A 78 -7.66 51.87 34.64
CA LYS A 78 -6.77 53.02 34.40
C LYS A 78 -5.42 52.64 33.84
N ASN A 79 -4.86 51.52 34.30
CA ASN A 79 -3.55 51.07 33.86
C ASN A 79 -3.56 50.47 32.45
N LEU A 80 -4.72 50.08 31.90
CA LEU A 80 -4.84 49.60 30.52
C LEU A 80 -4.70 50.73 29.49
N TYR A 81 -5.16 51.94 29.82
CA TYR A 81 -5.27 53.03 28.85
C TYR A 81 -4.20 54.12 29.02
N LYS A 82 -3.97 54.86 27.93
CA LYS A 82 -3.15 56.07 27.89
C LYS A 82 -3.95 57.21 27.24
N GLU A 83 -3.99 58.34 27.91
CA GLU A 83 -4.63 59.55 27.38
C GLU A 83 -3.88 60.09 26.16
N LYS A 84 -4.61 60.36 25.08
CA LYS A 84 -4.11 60.90 23.82
C LYS A 84 -5.22 61.61 23.04
N ASP A 85 -4.99 62.86 22.68
CA ASP A 85 -5.88 63.67 21.83
C ASP A 85 -7.35 63.75 22.31
N GLY A 86 -7.58 63.79 23.63
CA GLY A 86 -8.92 63.86 24.23
C GLY A 86 -9.66 62.52 24.32
N TYR A 87 -8.97 61.42 24.02
CA TYR A 87 -9.46 60.05 24.17
C TYR A 87 -8.46 59.22 24.99
N TYR A 88 -8.87 58.03 25.40
CA TYR A 88 -8.02 57.05 26.06
C TYR A 88 -7.82 55.87 25.10
N GLU A 89 -6.58 55.67 24.65
CA GLU A 89 -6.20 54.55 23.76
C GLU A 89 -5.63 53.40 24.60
N LEU A 90 -6.01 52.17 24.26
CA LEU A 90 -5.51 50.95 24.89
C LEU A 90 -4.00 50.83 24.65
N LYS A 91 -3.24 50.48 25.70
CA LYS A 91 -1.79 50.26 25.58
C LYS A 91 -1.52 48.98 24.80
N ASP A 92 -0.37 48.93 24.13
CA ASP A 92 0.16 47.70 23.53
C ASP A 92 0.50 46.70 24.65
N LEU A 93 -0.37 45.71 24.85
CA LEU A 93 -0.33 44.73 25.92
C LEU A 93 -0.21 43.32 25.35
N SER A 94 0.45 42.43 26.09
CA SER A 94 0.52 41.01 25.73
C SER A 94 -0.86 40.36 25.85
N GLU A 95 -1.15 39.37 25.01
CA GLU A 95 -2.39 38.58 25.01
C GLU A 95 -2.75 38.05 26.41
N ASP A 96 -1.76 37.56 27.18
CA ASP A 96 -1.98 37.10 28.57
C ASP A 96 -2.55 38.18 29.49
N LYS A 97 -2.17 39.46 29.29
CA LYS A 97 -2.66 40.59 30.08
C LYS A 97 -4.05 41.04 29.65
N LEU A 98 -4.34 40.94 28.35
CA LEU A 98 -5.68 41.22 27.82
C LEU A 98 -6.67 40.16 28.28
N ASN A 99 -6.28 38.88 28.27
CA ASN A 99 -7.09 37.80 28.83
C ASN A 99 -7.34 37.96 30.33
N GLN A 100 -6.32 38.38 31.09
CA GLN A 100 -6.50 38.69 32.52
C GLN A 100 -7.46 39.88 32.72
N ALA A 101 -7.32 40.93 31.90
CA ALA A 101 -8.22 42.07 31.93
C ALA A 101 -9.67 41.67 31.55
N ASP A 102 -9.84 40.77 30.59
CA ASP A 102 -11.14 40.20 30.25
C ASP A 102 -11.75 39.53 31.48
N GLU A 103 -11.02 38.65 32.16
CA GLU A 103 -11.52 37.96 33.37
C GLU A 103 -11.91 38.93 34.50
N GLU A 104 -11.09 39.96 34.76
CA GLU A 104 -11.30 40.89 35.88
C GLU A 104 -12.36 41.97 35.59
N LEU A 105 -12.55 42.37 34.33
CA LEU A 105 -13.38 43.52 33.96
C LEU A 105 -14.70 43.15 33.26
N THR A 106 -14.91 41.89 32.89
CA THR A 106 -16.12 41.48 32.16
C THR A 106 -17.42 41.88 32.89
N VAL A 107 -17.55 41.57 34.17
CA VAL A 107 -18.76 41.87 34.97
C VAL A 107 -19.03 43.38 35.06
N PRO A 108 -18.09 44.24 35.51
CA PRO A 108 -18.35 45.68 35.61
C PRO A 108 -18.61 46.33 34.25
N LEU A 109 -17.97 45.87 33.17
CA LEU A 109 -18.18 46.42 31.83
C LEU A 109 -19.54 46.01 31.23
N ILE A 110 -19.99 44.78 31.44
CA ILE A 110 -21.35 44.36 31.07
C ILE A 110 -22.39 45.18 31.85
N MET A 111 -22.16 45.44 33.14
CA MET A 111 -23.05 46.26 33.98
C MET A 111 -23.17 47.67 33.43
N ASN A 112 -22.01 48.28 33.14
CA ASN A 112 -21.95 49.62 32.56
C ASN A 112 -22.67 49.67 31.20
N TYR A 113 -22.50 48.65 30.36
CA TYR A 113 -23.20 48.54 29.08
C TYR A 113 -24.72 48.43 29.23
N GLN A 114 -25.21 47.58 30.13
CA GLN A 114 -26.64 47.43 30.39
C GLN A 114 -27.26 48.73 30.93
N MET A 115 -26.54 49.47 31.77
CA MET A 115 -26.98 50.79 32.23
C MET A 115 -27.01 51.84 31.11
N SER A 116 -26.09 51.76 30.15
CA SER A 116 -26.10 52.68 28.99
C SER A 116 -27.22 52.40 27.99
N THR A 117 -27.77 51.17 27.98
CA THR A 117 -28.75 50.68 26.98
C THR A 117 -30.01 50.11 27.63
N MET A 118 -30.40 50.67 28.77
CA MET A 118 -31.55 50.20 29.54
C MET A 118 -32.85 50.52 28.80
N GLU A 119 -33.72 49.52 28.61
CA GLU A 119 -35.02 49.74 27.96
C GLU A 119 -35.91 50.65 28.79
N VAL A 120 -36.66 51.55 28.14
CA VAL A 120 -37.50 52.55 28.83
C VAL A 120 -38.51 51.90 29.77
N ASP A 121 -39.07 50.74 29.42
CA ASP A 121 -40.01 50.02 30.30
C ASP A 121 -39.32 49.46 31.55
N ALA A 122 -38.09 48.96 31.42
CA ALA A 122 -37.29 48.48 32.55
C ALA A 122 -36.86 49.67 33.44
N PHE A 123 -36.45 50.78 32.82
CA PHE A 123 -36.12 52.02 33.51
C PHE A 123 -37.30 52.54 34.33
N LYS A 124 -38.49 52.65 33.73
CA LYS A 124 -39.72 53.08 34.42
C LYS A 124 -40.05 52.20 35.63
N LYS A 125 -39.90 50.88 35.52
CA LYS A 125 -40.09 49.95 36.65
C LYS A 125 -39.05 50.16 37.75
N SER A 126 -37.79 50.36 37.37
CA SER A 126 -36.68 50.58 38.31
C SER A 126 -36.87 51.88 39.11
N ILE A 127 -37.19 52.98 38.43
CA ILE A 127 -37.48 54.27 39.07
C ILE A 127 -38.74 54.21 39.94
N ALA A 128 -39.81 53.56 39.48
CA ALA A 128 -41.03 53.37 40.27
C ALA A 128 -40.73 52.63 41.59
N ALA A 129 -39.96 51.55 41.53
CA ALA A 129 -39.54 50.80 42.71
C ALA A 129 -38.71 51.66 43.67
N GLN A 130 -37.79 52.47 43.14
CA GLN A 130 -36.91 53.32 43.95
C GLN A 130 -37.64 54.50 44.59
N MET A 131 -38.65 55.06 43.90
CA MET A 131 -39.50 56.14 44.42
C MET A 131 -40.67 55.63 45.28
N GLY A 132 -40.85 54.31 45.43
CA GLY A 132 -41.97 53.71 46.15
C GLY A 132 -43.33 53.96 45.49
N MET A 133 -43.34 54.16 44.17
CA MET A 133 -44.52 54.45 43.35
C MET A 133 -44.94 53.21 42.54
N ASP A 134 -46.20 53.16 42.09
CA ASP A 134 -46.65 52.12 41.16
C ASP A 134 -46.14 52.43 39.75
N ALA A 135 -45.55 51.43 39.08
CA ALA A 135 -45.04 51.56 37.71
C ALA A 135 -46.11 52.03 36.71
N ALA A 136 -47.39 51.74 36.98
CA ALA A 136 -48.51 52.25 36.19
C ALA A 136 -48.61 53.78 36.17
N GLN A 137 -48.08 54.48 37.19
CA GLN A 137 -48.09 55.94 37.26
C GLN A 137 -47.05 56.60 36.33
N LEU A 138 -46.00 55.85 35.97
CA LEU A 138 -44.93 56.31 35.07
C LEU A 138 -45.12 55.80 33.63
N ALA A 139 -46.13 54.95 33.38
CA ALA A 139 -46.36 54.31 32.08
C ALA A 139 -46.56 55.35 30.96
N ASP A 140 -47.38 56.38 31.21
CA ASP A 140 -47.74 57.42 30.21
C ASP A 140 -46.76 58.60 30.15
N MET A 141 -45.71 58.62 30.99
CA MET A 141 -44.72 59.69 31.00
C MET A 141 -43.58 59.41 30.01
N SER A 142 -43.08 60.47 29.36
CA SER A 142 -41.85 60.38 28.54
C SER A 142 -40.60 60.33 29.42
N VAL A 143 -39.48 59.84 28.88
CA VAL A 143 -38.20 59.78 29.61
C VAL A 143 -37.75 61.18 30.05
N GLU A 144 -37.96 62.18 29.20
CA GLU A 144 -37.62 63.58 29.47
C GLU A 144 -38.48 64.15 30.61
N GLN A 145 -39.75 63.76 30.71
CA GLN A 145 -40.64 64.16 31.80
C GLN A 145 -40.22 63.53 33.13
N ILE A 146 -39.77 62.27 33.11
CA ILE A 146 -39.23 61.58 34.28
C ILE A 146 -37.89 62.24 34.69
N GLY A 147 -37.02 62.54 33.73
CA GLY A 147 -35.78 63.29 33.96
C GLY A 147 -36.04 64.64 34.62
N GLN A 148 -37.00 65.41 34.12
CA GLN A 148 -37.39 66.70 34.72
C GLN A 148 -37.89 66.57 36.17
N MET A 149 -38.64 65.50 36.50
CA MET A 149 -39.05 65.23 37.90
C MET A 149 -37.86 64.91 38.81
N MET A 150 -36.82 64.29 38.26
CA MET A 150 -35.60 63.96 38.98
C MET A 150 -34.56 65.09 38.94
N HIS A 151 -34.85 66.22 38.28
CA HIS A 151 -33.90 67.31 38.01
C HIS A 151 -32.68 66.87 37.20
N MET A 152 -32.88 65.98 36.22
CA MET A 152 -31.85 65.41 35.36
C MET A 152 -32.23 65.57 33.88
N GLU A 153 -31.23 65.77 33.02
CA GLU A 153 -31.41 65.68 31.58
C GLU A 153 -31.32 64.21 31.17
N LEU A 154 -32.46 63.62 30.83
CA LEU A 154 -32.56 62.26 30.29
C LEU A 154 -33.24 62.34 28.93
N GLU A 155 -32.63 61.70 27.94
CA GLU A 155 -33.18 61.56 26.60
C GLU A 155 -33.29 60.08 26.26
N SER A 156 -34.37 59.70 25.58
CA SER A 156 -34.45 58.37 25.00
C SER A 156 -33.80 58.33 23.61
N PHE A 157 -33.28 57.17 23.25
CA PHE A 157 -32.76 56.91 21.92
C PHE A 157 -33.24 55.55 21.41
N MET A 158 -33.32 55.43 20.08
CA MET A 158 -33.69 54.19 19.43
C MET A 158 -32.46 53.32 19.21
N GLN A 159 -32.52 52.07 19.69
CA GLN A 159 -31.47 51.07 19.47
C GLN A 159 -32.07 49.84 18.80
N GLU A 160 -31.37 49.31 17.81
CA GLU A 160 -31.70 48.01 17.23
C GLU A 160 -31.20 46.90 18.17
N LYS A 161 -32.12 46.09 18.69
CA LYS A 161 -31.83 44.86 19.42
C LYS A 161 -32.45 43.68 18.68
N GLU A 162 -31.78 42.53 18.68
CA GLU A 162 -32.43 41.28 18.25
C GLU A 162 -33.41 40.82 19.33
N ASP A 163 -34.63 40.47 18.93
CA ASP A 163 -35.59 39.80 19.80
C ASP A 163 -35.29 38.30 19.93
N ASP A 164 -36.01 37.60 20.82
CA ASP A 164 -35.84 36.16 21.08
C ASP A 164 -36.03 35.28 19.83
N ASP A 165 -36.67 35.81 18.78
CA ASP A 165 -36.90 35.14 17.50
C ASP A 165 -35.82 35.50 16.44
N GLY A 166 -34.82 36.31 16.80
CA GLY A 166 -33.73 36.76 15.93
C GLY A 166 -34.13 37.85 14.93
N ASN A 167 -35.25 38.55 15.15
CA ASN A 167 -35.63 39.71 14.35
C ASN A 167 -35.03 40.98 14.96
N THR A 168 -34.49 41.85 14.11
CA THR A 168 -34.05 43.18 14.54
C THR A 168 -35.27 44.03 14.90
N LYS A 169 -35.44 44.31 16.19
CA LYS A 169 -36.47 45.18 16.74
C LYS A 169 -35.83 46.48 17.21
N THR A 170 -36.38 47.60 16.76
CA THR A 170 -36.03 48.90 17.32
C THR A 170 -36.69 49.06 18.68
N VAL A 171 -35.89 49.14 19.73
CA VAL A 171 -36.33 49.40 21.11
C VAL A 171 -35.92 50.80 21.54
N GLU A 172 -36.79 51.43 22.32
CA GLU A 172 -36.50 52.73 22.93
C GLU A 172 -35.70 52.48 24.22
N CYS A 173 -34.50 53.03 24.30
CA CYS A 173 -33.56 52.88 25.42
C CYS A 173 -33.23 54.24 26.03
N VAL A 174 -32.71 54.22 27.26
CA VAL A 174 -32.25 55.39 28.00
C VAL A 174 -30.93 55.06 28.71
N ASP A 175 -30.00 56.02 28.70
CA ASP A 175 -28.77 55.92 29.48
C ASP A 175 -29.03 56.33 30.92
N VAL A 176 -28.95 55.37 31.84
CA VAL A 176 -29.24 55.60 33.26
C VAL A 176 -27.98 55.83 34.10
N ARG A 177 -26.79 55.78 33.49
CA ARG A 177 -25.51 55.92 34.24
C ARG A 177 -25.42 57.26 34.96
N SER A 178 -25.89 58.33 34.30
CA SER A 178 -26.00 59.66 34.90
C SER A 178 -26.91 59.64 36.15
N VAL A 179 -28.04 58.93 36.10
CA VAL A 179 -28.99 58.77 37.22
C VAL A 179 -28.34 58.09 38.41
N PHE A 180 -27.67 56.96 38.20
CA PHE A 180 -26.95 56.25 39.26
C PHE A 180 -25.82 57.10 39.85
N SER A 181 -25.09 57.84 39.01
CA SER A 181 -24.03 58.75 39.48
C SER A 181 -24.57 59.88 40.37
N ALA A 182 -25.75 60.45 40.03
CA ALA A 182 -26.39 61.50 40.81
C ALA A 182 -26.95 60.98 42.15
N LEU A 183 -27.47 59.74 42.16
CA LEU A 183 -27.94 59.08 43.38
C LEU A 183 -26.80 58.79 44.36
N LEU A 184 -25.63 58.40 43.86
CA LEU A 184 -24.42 58.25 44.66
C LEU A 184 -23.95 59.60 45.23
N GLN A 185 -23.90 60.65 44.41
CA GLN A 185 -23.44 61.98 44.84
C GLN A 185 -24.37 62.63 45.86
N SER A 186 -25.68 62.40 45.75
CA SER A 186 -26.68 62.87 46.71
C SER A 186 -26.74 62.05 48.00
N GLY A 187 -26.03 60.92 48.07
CA GLY A 187 -26.05 59.98 49.20
C GLY A 187 -27.34 59.17 49.30
N ALA A 188 -28.22 59.24 48.30
CA ALA A 188 -29.45 58.43 48.20
C ALA A 188 -29.15 56.96 47.88
N MET A 189 -27.96 56.67 47.38
CA MET A 189 -27.42 55.32 47.16
C MET A 189 -25.99 55.22 47.70
N THR A 190 -25.64 54.11 48.35
CA THR A 190 -24.27 53.86 48.85
C THR A 190 -23.49 52.97 47.88
N LYS A 191 -22.14 53.02 47.93
CA LYS A 191 -21.28 52.08 47.17
C LYS A 191 -21.62 50.61 47.50
N ASP A 192 -21.93 50.31 48.76
CA ASP A 192 -22.34 48.95 49.17
C ASP A 192 -23.63 48.48 48.47
N GLN A 193 -24.56 49.39 48.16
CA GLN A 193 -25.77 49.04 47.40
C GLN A 193 -25.46 48.74 45.94
N ILE A 194 -24.46 49.41 45.34
CA ILE A 194 -24.00 49.10 43.97
C ILE A 194 -23.29 47.75 43.94
N PHE A 195 -22.45 47.44 44.95
CA PHE A 195 -21.83 46.13 45.05
C PHE A 195 -22.85 45.02 45.29
N SER A 196 -23.90 45.26 46.07
CA SER A 196 -25.02 44.31 46.17
C SER A 196 -25.74 44.09 44.84
N MET A 197 -25.96 45.14 44.04
CA MET A 197 -26.53 45.01 42.69
C MET A 197 -25.58 44.25 41.75
N ARG A 198 -24.28 44.43 41.93
CA ARG A 198 -23.25 43.70 41.19
C ARG A 198 -23.26 42.23 41.56
N ASP A 199 -23.30 41.89 42.85
CA ASP A 199 -23.34 40.51 43.33
C ASP A 199 -24.61 39.79 42.81
N ASP A 200 -25.78 40.47 42.81
CA ASP A 200 -27.02 39.94 42.21
C ASP A 200 -26.89 39.72 40.69
N MET A 201 -26.17 40.62 40.00
CA MET A 201 -25.94 40.51 38.57
C MET A 201 -24.87 39.46 38.23
N GLU A 202 -23.88 39.28 39.10
CA GLU A 202 -22.85 38.24 39.02
C GLU A 202 -23.50 36.87 39.17
N ASP A 203 -24.43 36.68 40.12
CA ASP A 203 -25.25 35.46 40.22
C ASP A 203 -26.07 35.19 38.94
N THR A 204 -26.56 36.26 38.29
CA THR A 204 -27.32 36.15 37.04
C THR A 204 -26.39 35.81 35.86
N ILE A 205 -25.21 36.42 35.81
CA ILE A 205 -24.16 36.19 34.80
C ILE A 205 -23.55 34.80 34.93
N ASP A 206 -23.36 34.30 36.16
CA ASP A 206 -22.89 32.94 36.44
C ASP A 206 -23.92 31.88 36.02
N ALA A 207 -25.22 32.24 36.02
CA ALA A 207 -26.27 31.42 35.46
C ALA A 207 -26.33 31.47 33.92
N MET A 208 -25.68 32.45 33.30
CA MET A 208 -25.51 32.55 31.84
C MET A 208 -24.24 31.80 31.43
N GLY A 209 -24.26 31.10 30.29
CA GLY A 209 -23.06 30.43 29.83
C GLY A 209 -21.92 31.42 29.53
N SER A 210 -20.70 31.07 29.92
CA SER A 210 -19.48 31.92 29.82
C SER A 210 -19.24 32.55 28.45
N SER A 211 -19.70 31.90 27.38
CA SER A 211 -19.55 32.43 26.03
C SER A 211 -20.48 33.61 25.74
N LEU A 212 -21.71 33.55 26.23
CA LEU A 212 -22.68 34.63 26.07
C LEU A 212 -22.20 35.85 26.85
N VAL A 213 -21.72 35.64 28.07
CA VAL A 213 -21.11 36.67 28.92
C VAL A 213 -19.97 37.37 28.17
N LYS A 214 -19.04 36.61 27.59
CA LYS A 214 -17.95 37.19 26.78
C LYS A 214 -18.48 37.99 25.59
N SER A 215 -19.46 37.48 24.84
CA SER A 215 -20.05 38.22 23.70
C SER A 215 -20.75 39.52 24.13
N MET A 216 -21.39 39.56 25.31
CA MET A 216 -21.95 40.81 25.86
C MET A 216 -20.86 41.81 26.24
N GLY A 217 -19.76 41.35 26.84
CA GLY A 217 -18.61 42.20 27.13
C GLY A 217 -17.93 42.75 25.86
N VAL A 218 -17.88 41.96 24.79
CA VAL A 218 -17.38 42.44 23.49
C VAL A 218 -18.35 43.44 22.84
N ALA A 219 -19.67 43.24 22.99
CA ALA A 219 -20.66 44.22 22.52
C ALA A 219 -20.48 45.59 23.19
N TYR A 220 -20.09 45.61 24.47
CA TYR A 220 -19.67 46.84 25.17
C TYR A 220 -18.46 47.48 24.48
N ALA A 221 -17.38 46.72 24.26
CA ALA A 221 -16.18 47.22 23.61
C ALA A 221 -16.48 47.84 22.25
N VAL A 222 -17.24 47.13 21.41
CA VAL A 222 -17.69 47.61 20.09
C VAL A 222 -18.48 48.92 20.19
N SER A 223 -19.38 49.03 21.18
CA SER A 223 -20.16 50.25 21.40
C SER A 223 -19.27 51.44 21.79
N ALA A 224 -18.35 51.22 22.72
CA ALA A 224 -17.43 52.25 23.21
C ALA A 224 -16.44 52.71 22.12
N ASP A 225 -15.88 51.77 21.35
CA ASP A 225 -15.00 52.06 20.22
C ASP A 225 -15.71 52.87 19.14
N LYS A 226 -16.96 52.51 18.83
CA LYS A 226 -17.79 53.27 17.87
C LYS A 226 -18.07 54.68 18.37
N ALA A 227 -18.35 54.85 19.67
CA ALA A 227 -18.52 56.18 20.28
C ALA A 227 -17.22 57.02 20.27
N ALA A 228 -16.06 56.38 20.35
CA ALA A 228 -14.75 57.03 20.25
C ALA A 228 -14.27 57.29 18.81
N GLY A 229 -15.09 56.95 17.81
CA GLY A 229 -14.85 57.20 16.38
C GLY A 229 -13.99 56.14 15.68
N VAL A 230 -13.88 54.93 16.25
CA VAL A 230 -13.22 53.79 15.60
C VAL A 230 -14.15 53.22 14.52
N ASP A 231 -13.59 52.93 13.34
CA ASP A 231 -14.31 52.30 12.23
C ASP A 231 -14.36 50.79 12.43
N ILE A 232 -15.40 50.32 13.14
CA ILE A 232 -15.63 48.90 13.42
C ILE A 232 -15.78 48.08 12.13
N ASP A 233 -16.34 48.65 11.05
CA ASP A 233 -16.46 47.93 9.78
C ASP A 233 -15.09 47.66 9.16
N GLN A 234 -14.13 48.58 9.34
CA GLN A 234 -12.75 48.41 8.90
C GLN A 234 -12.02 47.38 9.76
N VAL A 235 -12.17 47.43 11.09
CA VAL A 235 -11.62 46.43 12.03
C VAL A 235 -12.10 45.03 11.67
N GLN A 236 -13.41 44.87 11.44
CA GLN A 236 -14.02 43.62 11.02
C GLN A 236 -13.41 43.10 9.70
N LYS A 237 -13.32 43.96 8.67
CA LYS A 237 -12.77 43.59 7.36
C LYS A 237 -11.31 43.18 7.47
N ASP A 238 -10.50 43.92 8.22
CA ASP A 238 -9.07 43.63 8.38
C ASP A 238 -8.87 42.30 9.10
N TYR A 239 -9.66 42.02 10.14
CA TYR A 239 -9.68 40.73 10.81
C TYR A 239 -10.06 39.58 9.85
N LEU A 240 -11.14 39.73 9.09
CA LEU A 240 -11.60 38.72 8.14
C LEU A 240 -10.57 38.45 7.04
N TRP A 241 -9.93 39.48 6.49
CA TRP A 241 -8.86 39.34 5.50
C TRP A 241 -7.63 38.65 6.08
N MET A 242 -7.21 39.03 7.28
CA MET A 242 -6.07 38.43 7.96
C MET A 242 -6.32 36.93 8.23
N SER A 243 -7.49 36.60 8.78
CA SER A 243 -7.90 35.22 9.07
C SER A 243 -8.06 34.40 7.79
N GLY A 244 -8.67 34.97 6.73
CA GLY A 244 -8.75 34.33 5.42
C GLY A 244 -7.38 34.07 4.79
N LEU A 245 -6.45 35.02 4.90
CA LEU A 245 -5.09 34.87 4.38
C LEU A 245 -4.30 33.81 5.17
N LYS A 246 -4.48 33.74 6.50
CA LYS A 246 -3.93 32.66 7.35
C LYS A 246 -4.43 31.29 6.87
N MET A 247 -5.74 31.14 6.59
CA MET A 247 -6.30 29.88 6.06
C MET A 247 -5.72 29.51 4.70
N VAL A 248 -5.62 30.47 3.76
CA VAL A 248 -5.01 30.23 2.44
C VAL A 248 -3.54 29.83 2.59
N GLY A 249 -2.80 30.50 3.47
CA GLY A 249 -1.40 30.17 3.78
C GLY A 249 -1.25 28.74 4.30
N MET A 250 -2.10 28.31 5.24
CA MET A 250 -2.13 26.93 5.76
C MET A 250 -2.50 25.91 4.68
N ALA A 251 -3.47 26.22 3.82
CA ALA A 251 -3.87 25.35 2.73
C ALA A 251 -2.74 25.17 1.69
N LEU A 252 -2.02 26.24 1.36
CA LEU A 252 -0.85 26.19 0.46
C LEU A 252 0.30 25.39 1.09
N LEU A 253 0.61 25.64 2.37
CA LEU A 253 1.62 24.88 3.10
C LEU A 253 1.26 23.39 3.12
N MET A 254 0.01 23.05 3.43
CA MET A 254 -0.50 21.68 3.38
C MET A 254 -0.34 21.06 1.98
N GLY A 255 -0.63 21.81 0.92
CA GLY A 255 -0.45 21.36 -0.47
C GLY A 255 1.01 21.00 -0.76
N VAL A 256 1.95 21.89 -0.41
CA VAL A 256 3.40 21.65 -0.56
C VAL A 256 3.84 20.42 0.24
N VAL A 257 3.43 20.33 1.51
CA VAL A 257 3.76 19.21 2.40
C VAL A 257 3.21 17.89 1.85
N THR A 258 1.97 17.88 1.34
CA THR A 258 1.34 16.69 0.73
C THR A 258 2.13 16.19 -0.49
N VAL A 259 2.63 17.10 -1.32
CA VAL A 259 3.49 16.77 -2.47
C VAL A 259 4.82 16.20 -2.00
N LEU A 260 5.47 16.81 -1.01
CA LEU A 260 6.74 16.32 -0.44
C LEU A 260 6.60 14.93 0.18
N VAL A 261 5.56 14.71 0.99
CA VAL A 261 5.20 13.40 1.54
C VAL A 261 5.02 12.38 0.42
N GLY A 262 4.27 12.74 -0.63
CA GLY A 262 4.06 11.89 -1.80
C GLY A 262 5.35 11.54 -2.54
N PHE A 263 6.24 12.51 -2.71
CA PHE A 263 7.54 12.33 -3.36
C PHE A 263 8.44 11.40 -2.55
N PHE A 264 8.66 11.67 -1.27
CA PHE A 264 9.51 10.85 -0.41
C PHE A 264 8.94 9.44 -0.24
N ALA A 265 7.63 9.30 0.02
CA ALA A 265 7.02 7.98 0.17
C ALA A 265 7.12 7.15 -1.11
N SER A 266 6.92 7.77 -2.29
CA SER A 266 7.08 7.07 -3.57
C SER A 266 8.53 6.66 -3.82
N ARG A 267 9.50 7.50 -3.43
CA ARG A 267 10.94 7.18 -3.54
C ARG A 267 11.33 6.01 -2.63
N VAL A 268 10.82 5.99 -1.39
CA VAL A 268 11.03 4.87 -0.46
C VAL A 268 10.37 3.59 -0.99
N GLY A 269 9.10 3.65 -1.40
CA GLY A 269 8.39 2.49 -1.94
C GLY A 269 9.08 1.90 -3.19
N ALA A 270 9.49 2.76 -4.13
CA ALA A 270 10.25 2.33 -5.31
C ALA A 270 11.63 1.76 -4.95
N GLY A 271 12.31 2.34 -3.96
CA GLY A 271 13.58 1.83 -3.42
C GLY A 271 13.44 0.42 -2.83
N VAL A 272 12.43 0.21 -1.98
CA VAL A 272 12.08 -1.11 -1.42
C VAL A 272 11.79 -2.12 -2.54
N GLY A 273 10.98 -1.74 -3.53
CA GLY A 273 10.67 -2.59 -4.68
C GLY A 273 11.91 -2.97 -5.48
N ARG A 274 12.82 -2.02 -5.73
CA ARG A 274 14.10 -2.24 -6.42
C ARG A 274 14.99 -3.22 -5.65
N ASP A 275 15.19 -3.00 -4.36
CA ASP A 275 16.09 -3.82 -3.53
C ASP A 275 15.55 -5.25 -3.35
N LEU A 276 14.24 -5.40 -3.16
CA LEU A 276 13.60 -6.72 -3.09
C LEU A 276 13.73 -7.46 -4.43
N ARG A 277 13.54 -6.76 -5.56
CA ARG A 277 13.64 -7.37 -6.88
C ARG A 277 15.07 -7.84 -7.17
N ASP A 278 16.07 -7.05 -6.82
CA ASP A 278 17.48 -7.43 -6.94
C ASP A 278 17.81 -8.68 -6.10
N LYS A 279 17.38 -8.72 -4.83
CA LYS A 279 17.60 -9.87 -3.93
C LYS A 279 16.94 -11.15 -4.44
N VAL A 280 15.67 -11.07 -4.81
CA VAL A 280 14.92 -12.24 -5.32
C VAL A 280 15.55 -12.73 -6.62
N PHE A 281 15.85 -11.83 -7.56
CA PHE A 281 16.45 -12.20 -8.84
C PHE A 281 17.81 -12.88 -8.66
N LYS A 282 18.71 -12.30 -7.86
CA LYS A 282 20.03 -12.90 -7.56
C LYS A 282 19.92 -14.27 -6.91
N ARG A 283 18.88 -14.49 -6.10
CA ARG A 283 18.66 -15.77 -5.42
C ARG A 283 18.11 -16.83 -6.37
N VAL A 284 17.11 -16.48 -7.18
CA VAL A 284 16.48 -17.39 -8.16
C VAL A 284 17.48 -17.86 -9.21
N VAL A 285 18.35 -16.98 -9.72
CA VAL A 285 19.36 -17.36 -10.72
C VAL A 285 20.41 -18.35 -10.16
N ARG A 286 20.55 -18.44 -8.83
CA ARG A 286 21.47 -19.36 -8.15
C ARG A 286 20.83 -20.69 -7.73
N PHE A 287 19.52 -20.86 -7.91
CA PHE A 287 18.83 -22.08 -7.53
C PHE A 287 19.23 -23.26 -8.42
N SER A 288 19.30 -24.43 -7.80
CA SER A 288 19.39 -25.71 -8.51
C SER A 288 18.00 -26.12 -9.01
N ASN A 289 17.94 -27.21 -9.77
CA ASN A 289 16.65 -27.75 -10.21
C ASN A 289 15.76 -28.17 -9.03
N ALA A 290 16.34 -28.63 -7.91
CA ALA A 290 15.56 -28.99 -6.72
C ALA A 290 14.74 -27.80 -6.16
N GLU A 291 15.35 -26.61 -6.07
CA GLU A 291 14.62 -25.41 -5.62
C GLU A 291 13.65 -24.90 -6.68
N MET A 292 14.00 -25.01 -7.97
CA MET A 292 13.11 -24.66 -9.08
C MET A 292 11.85 -25.52 -9.10
N ASP A 293 11.98 -26.81 -8.81
CA ASP A 293 10.86 -27.76 -8.70
C ASP A 293 10.01 -27.47 -7.44
N ARG A 294 10.66 -27.21 -6.29
CA ARG A 294 9.98 -26.84 -5.04
C ARG A 294 9.10 -25.60 -5.18
N PHE A 295 9.62 -24.53 -5.81
CA PHE A 295 8.86 -23.30 -5.95
C PHE A 295 7.99 -23.27 -7.20
N SER A 296 8.34 -23.99 -8.26
CA SER A 296 7.88 -23.84 -9.64
C SER A 296 8.26 -22.50 -10.29
N THR A 297 8.62 -22.54 -11.57
CA THR A 297 8.94 -21.34 -12.37
C THR A 297 7.81 -20.31 -12.36
N ALA A 298 6.55 -20.74 -12.43
CA ALA A 298 5.40 -19.85 -12.41
C ALA A 298 5.27 -19.07 -11.10
N SER A 299 5.46 -19.75 -9.95
CA SER A 299 5.44 -19.07 -8.64
C SER A 299 6.58 -18.07 -8.54
N LEU A 300 7.80 -18.45 -8.94
CA LEU A 300 8.96 -17.56 -8.90
C LEU A 300 8.77 -16.29 -9.74
N ILE A 301 8.12 -16.39 -10.90
CA ILE A 301 7.72 -15.22 -11.71
C ILE A 301 6.77 -14.32 -10.91
N THR A 302 5.70 -14.87 -10.33
CA THR A 302 4.75 -14.06 -9.54
C THR A 302 5.39 -13.41 -8.31
N ARG A 303 6.26 -14.14 -7.60
CA ARG A 303 7.01 -13.65 -6.44
C ARG A 303 8.00 -12.54 -6.82
N SER A 304 8.57 -12.58 -8.03
CA SER A 304 9.51 -11.56 -8.55
C SER A 304 8.83 -10.33 -9.16
N THR A 305 7.51 -10.38 -9.37
CA THR A 305 6.75 -9.33 -10.06
C THR A 305 5.64 -8.79 -9.18
N ASN A 306 4.49 -9.46 -9.15
CA ASN A 306 3.26 -9.02 -8.49
C ASN A 306 3.43 -8.86 -6.98
N ASP A 307 4.07 -9.82 -6.30
CA ASP A 307 4.23 -9.77 -4.85
C ASP A 307 5.12 -8.58 -4.44
N ILE A 308 6.17 -8.29 -5.20
CA ILE A 308 7.04 -7.13 -4.96
C ILE A 308 6.27 -5.83 -5.19
N GLN A 309 5.47 -5.76 -6.25
CA GLN A 309 4.63 -4.60 -6.53
C GLN A 309 3.62 -4.36 -5.40
N GLN A 310 3.02 -5.41 -4.84
CA GLN A 310 2.13 -5.29 -3.69
C GLN A 310 2.85 -4.71 -2.47
N ILE A 311 4.05 -5.20 -2.15
CA ILE A 311 4.85 -4.66 -1.04
C ILE A 311 5.23 -3.20 -1.29
N GLN A 312 5.61 -2.86 -2.52
CA GLN A 312 5.93 -1.49 -2.91
C GLN A 312 4.72 -0.55 -2.71
N MET A 313 3.54 -0.92 -3.23
CA MET A 313 2.32 -0.12 -3.09
C MET A 313 1.93 0.06 -1.62
N VAL A 314 1.98 -1.02 -0.84
CA VAL A 314 1.64 -0.98 0.59
C VAL A 314 2.65 -0.16 1.37
N SER A 315 3.94 -0.23 1.06
CA SER A 315 4.96 0.61 1.69
C SER A 315 4.70 2.10 1.44
N THR A 316 4.40 2.48 0.20
CA THR A 316 4.04 3.87 -0.15
C THR A 316 2.78 4.31 0.59
N MET A 317 1.75 3.47 0.63
CA MET A 317 0.49 3.79 1.29
C MET A 317 0.63 3.90 2.81
N LEU A 318 1.41 2.99 3.42
CA LEU A 318 1.73 2.99 4.84
C LEU A 318 2.36 4.33 5.26
N LEU A 319 3.30 4.81 4.46
CA LEU A 319 4.01 6.07 4.70
C LEU A 319 3.17 7.33 4.39
N ARG A 320 2.07 7.21 3.65
CA ARG A 320 1.20 8.35 3.33
C ARG A 320 -0.07 8.32 4.17
N ILE A 321 -1.05 7.57 3.70
CA ILE A 321 -2.43 7.60 4.20
C ILE A 321 -2.52 6.99 5.61
N VAL A 322 -1.78 5.92 5.84
CA VAL A 322 -1.91 5.11 7.05
C VAL A 322 -1.21 5.76 8.23
N ALA A 323 -0.02 6.30 8.04
CA ALA A 323 0.65 7.08 9.07
C ALA A 323 -0.09 8.39 9.35
N TYR A 324 -0.71 8.99 8.32
CA TYR A 324 -1.49 10.22 8.47
C TYR A 324 -2.75 10.03 9.32
N ALA A 325 -3.50 8.95 9.10
CA ALA A 325 -4.80 8.75 9.72
C ALA A 325 -4.79 8.80 11.27
N PRO A 326 -3.89 8.09 12.01
CA PRO A 326 -3.81 8.23 13.46
C PRO A 326 -3.42 9.63 13.91
N ILE A 327 -2.51 10.32 13.20
CA ILE A 327 -2.06 11.67 13.58
C ILE A 327 -3.25 12.63 13.49
N LEU A 328 -4.00 12.57 12.38
CA LEU A 328 -5.19 13.39 12.18
C LEU A 328 -6.31 13.04 13.16
N GLY A 329 -6.58 11.74 13.36
CA GLY A 329 -7.63 11.27 14.27
C GLY A 329 -7.37 11.64 15.73
N ILE A 330 -6.15 11.39 16.23
CA ILE A 330 -5.74 11.77 17.60
C ILE A 330 -5.76 13.29 17.74
N GLY A 331 -5.21 14.01 16.77
CA GLY A 331 -5.19 15.48 16.80
C GLY A 331 -6.60 16.09 16.77
N GLY A 332 -7.53 15.51 16.01
CA GLY A 332 -8.93 15.90 16.00
C GLY A 332 -9.61 15.68 17.35
N VAL A 333 -9.39 14.53 17.99
CA VAL A 333 -9.91 14.25 19.34
C VAL A 333 -9.34 15.25 20.36
N LEU A 334 -8.04 15.55 20.30
CA LEU A 334 -7.42 16.54 21.18
C LEU A 334 -8.00 17.94 20.97
N LYS A 335 -8.27 18.36 19.73
CA LYS A 335 -8.92 19.65 19.43
C LYS A 335 -10.36 19.71 19.95
N VAL A 336 -11.13 18.63 19.79
CA VAL A 336 -12.49 18.52 20.34
C VAL A 336 -12.51 18.55 21.87
N MET A 337 -11.52 17.96 22.54
CA MET A 337 -11.43 18.04 24.00
C MET A 337 -11.12 19.46 24.49
N LYS A 338 -10.33 20.22 23.72
CA LYS A 338 -9.98 21.61 24.04
C LYS A 338 -11.13 22.60 23.89
N THR A 339 -12.15 22.31 23.08
CA THR A 339 -13.29 23.22 22.93
C THR A 339 -14.20 23.26 24.16
N GLY A 340 -13.99 22.42 25.18
CA GLY A 340 -14.77 22.45 26.43
C GLY A 340 -16.24 22.02 26.30
N ALA A 341 -16.73 21.84 25.08
CA ALA A 341 -18.15 21.69 24.78
C ALA A 341 -18.79 20.35 25.21
N GLY A 342 -18.09 19.46 25.93
CA GLY A 342 -18.66 18.21 26.48
C GLY A 342 -19.30 17.23 25.47
N MET A 343 -19.22 17.48 24.16
CA MET A 343 -19.91 16.74 23.10
C MET A 343 -19.12 15.54 22.55
N GLY A 344 -17.95 15.23 23.12
CA GLY A 344 -17.09 14.13 22.65
C GLY A 344 -17.78 12.76 22.62
N TRP A 345 -18.81 12.55 23.45
CA TRP A 345 -19.59 11.31 23.47
C TRP A 345 -20.33 11.05 22.15
N VAL A 346 -20.76 12.09 21.43
CA VAL A 346 -21.47 11.97 20.14
C VAL A 346 -20.54 11.35 19.10
N ILE A 347 -19.27 11.78 19.10
CA ILE A 347 -18.23 11.25 18.21
C ILE A 347 -17.92 9.80 18.58
N ALA A 348 -17.78 9.50 19.88
CA ALA A 348 -17.52 8.13 20.35
C ALA A 348 -18.64 7.16 19.92
N LEU A 349 -19.91 7.57 20.07
CA LEU A 349 -21.07 6.81 19.62
C LEU A 349 -21.02 6.59 18.10
N ALA A 350 -20.72 7.62 17.32
CA ALA A 350 -20.62 7.50 15.87
C ALA A 350 -19.51 6.53 15.44
N ILE A 351 -18.34 6.58 16.08
CA ILE A 351 -17.25 5.63 15.81
C ILE A 351 -17.71 4.19 16.10
N ILE A 352 -18.40 3.95 17.22
CA ILE A 352 -18.93 2.62 17.56
C ILE A 352 -19.91 2.12 16.50
N VAL A 353 -20.86 2.97 16.08
CA VAL A 353 -21.85 2.64 15.04
C VAL A 353 -21.16 2.34 13.71
N ILE A 354 -20.17 3.14 13.32
CA ILE A 354 -19.40 2.96 12.08
C ILE A 354 -18.62 1.65 12.11
N LEU A 355 -17.90 1.37 13.21
CA LEU A 355 -17.13 0.14 13.36
C LEU A 355 -18.05 -1.08 13.31
N GLY A 356 -19.19 -1.04 14.00
CA GLY A 356 -20.20 -2.09 13.94
C GLY A 356 -20.72 -2.30 12.51
N TYR A 357 -21.07 -1.21 11.82
CA TYR A 357 -21.54 -1.25 10.43
C TYR A 357 -20.51 -1.85 9.47
N VAL A 358 -19.27 -1.36 9.50
CA VAL A 358 -18.16 -1.87 8.67
C VAL A 358 -17.88 -3.33 9.00
N MET A 359 -17.86 -3.71 10.28
CA MET A 359 -17.61 -5.09 10.70
C MET A 359 -18.67 -6.04 10.15
N VAL A 360 -19.95 -5.67 10.17
CA VAL A 360 -21.03 -6.48 9.61
C VAL A 360 -20.86 -6.66 8.10
N LEU A 361 -20.60 -5.57 7.35
CA LEU A 361 -20.39 -5.65 5.90
C LEU A 361 -19.18 -6.50 5.53
N VAL A 362 -18.04 -6.27 6.17
CA VAL A 362 -16.80 -7.01 5.91
C VAL A 362 -16.97 -8.48 6.27
N SER A 363 -17.61 -8.81 7.40
CA SER A 363 -17.85 -10.20 7.80
C SER A 363 -18.75 -10.94 6.81
N ALA A 364 -19.75 -10.26 6.23
CA ALA A 364 -20.61 -10.84 5.20
C ALA A 364 -19.89 -10.99 3.84
N ALA A 365 -19.04 -10.03 3.46
CA ALA A 365 -18.35 -10.02 2.17
C ALA A 365 -17.10 -10.93 2.12
N MET A 366 -16.31 -10.99 3.20
CA MET A 366 -15.01 -11.66 3.23
C MET A 366 -15.02 -13.15 2.82
N PRO A 367 -15.98 -13.98 3.26
CA PRO A 367 -16.06 -15.37 2.82
C PRO A 367 -16.26 -15.49 1.29
N LYS A 368 -17.06 -14.61 0.70
CA LYS A 368 -17.33 -14.57 -0.74
C LYS A 368 -16.16 -13.98 -1.53
N PHE A 369 -15.46 -12.99 -0.98
CA PHE A 369 -14.18 -12.51 -1.55
C PHE A 369 -13.14 -13.63 -1.64
N LYS A 370 -13.02 -14.49 -0.60
CA LYS A 370 -12.13 -15.66 -0.64
C LYS A 370 -12.57 -16.68 -1.69
N LEU A 371 -13.87 -16.93 -1.83
CA LEU A 371 -14.41 -17.83 -2.87
C LEU A 371 -14.19 -17.28 -4.29
N MET A 372 -14.32 -15.97 -4.48
CA MET A 372 -14.13 -15.30 -5.77
C MET A 372 -12.75 -15.60 -6.36
N GLN A 373 -11.69 -15.62 -5.55
CA GLN A 373 -10.35 -15.97 -6.03
C GLN A 373 -10.31 -17.39 -6.63
N LYS A 374 -10.88 -18.37 -5.93
CA LYS A 374 -10.96 -19.76 -6.43
C LYS A 374 -11.75 -19.87 -7.74
N LEU A 375 -12.81 -19.08 -7.88
CA LEU A 375 -13.63 -19.05 -9.10
C LEU A 375 -12.90 -18.39 -10.27
N VAL A 376 -12.10 -17.34 -10.02
CA VAL A 376 -11.20 -16.73 -11.00
C VAL A 376 -10.14 -17.73 -11.45
N ASP A 377 -9.57 -18.51 -10.53
CA ASP A 377 -8.59 -19.54 -10.88
C ASP A 377 -9.23 -20.64 -11.74
N ASN A 378 -10.46 -21.05 -11.40
CA ASN A 378 -11.21 -22.05 -12.17
C ASN A 378 -11.55 -21.58 -13.59
N ILE A 379 -12.05 -20.35 -13.78
CA ILE A 379 -12.36 -19.84 -15.13
C ILE A 379 -11.08 -19.69 -15.97
N ASN A 380 -9.96 -19.28 -15.36
CA ASN A 380 -8.67 -19.22 -16.03
C ASN A 380 -8.15 -20.61 -16.44
N LEU A 381 -8.36 -21.62 -15.60
CA LEU A 381 -8.02 -23.00 -15.89
C LEU A 381 -8.84 -23.54 -17.06
N VAL A 382 -10.17 -23.40 -17.02
CA VAL A 382 -11.07 -23.80 -18.13
C VAL A 382 -10.68 -23.09 -19.42
N SER A 383 -10.45 -21.77 -19.37
CA SER A 383 -10.01 -21.00 -20.54
C SER A 383 -8.71 -21.53 -21.14
N ARG A 384 -7.74 -21.85 -20.28
CA ARG A 384 -6.43 -22.36 -20.72
C ARG A 384 -6.55 -23.74 -21.36
N GLU A 385 -7.34 -24.64 -20.78
CA GLU A 385 -7.60 -25.96 -21.36
C GLU A 385 -8.27 -25.85 -22.73
N ILE A 386 -9.26 -24.97 -22.87
CA ILE A 386 -9.94 -24.74 -24.15
C ILE A 386 -8.97 -24.21 -25.20
N LEU A 387 -8.15 -23.21 -24.86
CA LEU A 387 -7.19 -22.62 -25.80
C LEU A 387 -6.07 -23.59 -26.18
N THR A 388 -5.56 -24.36 -25.22
CA THR A 388 -4.49 -25.34 -25.45
C THR A 388 -5.01 -26.57 -26.22
N GLY A 389 -6.23 -27.00 -25.90
CA GLY A 389 -6.90 -28.15 -26.50
C GLY A 389 -7.76 -27.81 -27.71
N LEU A 390 -7.70 -26.59 -28.24
CA LEU A 390 -8.66 -26.11 -29.25
C LEU A 390 -8.73 -27.00 -30.49
N SER A 391 -7.57 -27.48 -30.96
CA SER A 391 -7.49 -28.42 -32.09
C SER A 391 -8.18 -29.74 -31.79
N VAL A 392 -8.05 -30.26 -30.56
CA VAL A 392 -8.71 -31.49 -30.11
C VAL A 392 -10.22 -31.27 -30.00
N ILE A 393 -10.65 -30.17 -29.37
CA ILE A 393 -12.06 -29.84 -29.21
C ILE A 393 -12.76 -29.76 -30.57
N ARG A 394 -12.13 -29.09 -31.56
CA ARG A 394 -12.62 -28.99 -32.94
C ARG A 394 -12.64 -30.34 -33.66
N ALA A 395 -11.57 -31.13 -33.53
CA ALA A 395 -11.48 -32.45 -34.15
C ALA A 395 -12.58 -33.41 -33.65
N PHE A 396 -12.98 -33.28 -32.39
CA PHE A 396 -14.04 -34.08 -31.77
C PHE A 396 -15.43 -33.42 -31.78
N GLY A 397 -15.59 -32.22 -32.37
CA GLY A 397 -16.86 -31.49 -32.44
C GLY A 397 -17.49 -31.16 -31.08
N ARG A 398 -16.65 -30.89 -30.07
CA ARG A 398 -17.05 -30.69 -28.66
C ARG A 398 -17.21 -29.23 -28.25
N GLU A 399 -17.18 -28.28 -29.19
CA GLU A 399 -17.17 -26.84 -28.92
C GLU A 399 -18.32 -26.40 -28.00
N LYS A 400 -19.55 -26.85 -28.28
CA LYS A 400 -20.73 -26.51 -27.46
C LYS A 400 -20.61 -26.98 -26.02
N LYS A 401 -20.03 -28.18 -25.81
CA LYS A 401 -19.85 -28.74 -24.45
C LYS A 401 -18.83 -27.92 -23.66
N GLU A 402 -17.75 -27.49 -24.31
CA GLU A 402 -16.76 -26.64 -23.66
C GLU A 402 -17.26 -25.20 -23.46
N GLU A 403 -18.13 -24.70 -24.35
CA GLU A 403 -18.84 -23.43 -24.16
C GLU A 403 -19.76 -23.48 -22.93
N GLU A 404 -20.55 -24.54 -22.76
CA GLU A 404 -21.37 -24.77 -21.55
C GLU A 404 -20.51 -24.83 -20.28
N ARG A 405 -19.42 -25.59 -20.32
CA ARG A 405 -18.46 -25.69 -19.21
C ARG A 405 -17.85 -24.34 -18.84
N PHE A 406 -17.54 -23.51 -19.83
CA PHE A 406 -17.06 -22.15 -19.61
C PHE A 406 -18.16 -21.25 -19.03
N ASP A 407 -19.39 -21.34 -19.55
CA ASP A 407 -20.53 -20.54 -19.06
C ASP A 407 -20.87 -20.88 -17.60
N ASP A 408 -20.79 -22.14 -17.19
CA ASP A 408 -20.99 -22.56 -15.79
C ASP A 408 -19.95 -21.93 -14.83
N ALA A 409 -18.67 -21.95 -15.22
CA ALA A 409 -17.61 -21.30 -14.47
C ALA A 409 -17.84 -19.77 -14.41
N ASN A 410 -18.23 -19.18 -15.53
CA ASN A 410 -18.50 -17.75 -15.65
C ASN A 410 -19.72 -17.31 -14.82
N ARG A 411 -20.82 -18.06 -14.83
CA ARG A 411 -22.02 -17.79 -14.00
C ARG A 411 -21.72 -17.88 -12.52
N SER A 412 -20.91 -18.86 -12.11
CA SER A 412 -20.49 -19.04 -10.72
C SER A 412 -19.68 -17.84 -10.22
N LEU A 413 -18.71 -17.39 -11.03
CA LEU A 413 -17.94 -16.18 -10.77
C LEU A 413 -18.82 -14.92 -10.74
N THR A 414 -19.70 -14.78 -11.73
CA THR A 414 -20.62 -13.63 -11.86
C THR A 414 -21.52 -13.51 -10.64
N ARG A 415 -22.18 -14.61 -10.21
CA ARG A 415 -23.08 -14.61 -9.05
C ARG A 415 -22.36 -14.18 -7.77
N THR A 416 -21.15 -14.70 -7.55
CA THR A 416 -20.34 -14.37 -6.37
C THR A 416 -19.85 -12.92 -6.40
N THR A 417 -19.45 -12.43 -7.57
CA THR A 417 -19.01 -11.04 -7.77
C THR A 417 -20.15 -10.07 -7.56
N LEU A 418 -21.34 -10.33 -8.15
CA LEU A 418 -22.54 -9.49 -7.96
C LEU A 418 -22.97 -9.42 -6.50
N PHE A 419 -22.96 -10.55 -5.78
CA PHE A 419 -23.28 -10.55 -4.34
C PHE A 419 -22.30 -9.68 -3.55
N THR A 420 -21.00 -9.87 -3.77
CA THR A 420 -19.95 -9.14 -3.05
C THR A 420 -20.02 -7.64 -3.35
N ASN A 421 -20.15 -7.28 -4.63
CA ASN A 421 -20.30 -5.88 -5.04
C ASN A 421 -21.56 -5.26 -4.47
N ARG A 422 -22.70 -5.97 -4.44
CA ARG A 422 -23.95 -5.44 -3.88
C ARG A 422 -23.83 -5.12 -2.40
N ILE A 423 -23.18 -5.98 -1.61
CA ILE A 423 -22.87 -5.69 -0.20
C ILE A 423 -21.97 -4.45 -0.09
N MET A 424 -20.89 -4.40 -0.87
CA MET A 424 -19.93 -3.30 -0.80
C MET A 424 -20.50 -1.98 -1.33
N THR A 425 -21.49 -2.01 -2.23
CA THR A 425 -22.19 -0.80 -2.71
C THR A 425 -22.91 -0.09 -1.58
N PHE A 426 -23.41 -0.80 -0.56
CA PHE A 426 -24.03 -0.15 0.61
C PHE A 426 -23.01 0.59 1.49
N MET A 427 -21.72 0.27 1.39
CA MET A 427 -20.67 0.86 2.24
C MET A 427 -20.66 2.39 2.13
N MET A 428 -20.60 2.96 0.93
CA MET A 428 -20.52 4.41 0.75
C MET A 428 -21.82 5.14 1.17
N PRO A 429 -23.03 4.77 0.71
CA PRO A 429 -24.27 5.40 1.14
C PRO A 429 -24.55 5.22 2.63
N GLY A 430 -24.26 4.06 3.20
CA GLY A 430 -24.42 3.81 4.64
C GLY A 430 -23.49 4.68 5.47
N MET A 431 -22.24 4.83 5.04
CA MET A 431 -21.31 5.76 5.67
C MET A 431 -21.79 7.21 5.57
N MET A 432 -22.23 7.66 4.39
CA MET A 432 -22.77 9.01 4.21
C MET A 432 -24.02 9.26 5.09
N LEU A 433 -24.90 8.26 5.22
CA LEU A 433 -26.05 8.35 6.10
C LEU A 433 -25.63 8.53 7.57
N ILE A 434 -24.68 7.72 8.05
CA ILE A 434 -24.16 7.85 9.42
C ILE A 434 -23.51 9.22 9.64
N MET A 435 -22.75 9.72 8.65
CA MET A 435 -22.14 11.06 8.71
C MET A 435 -23.19 12.16 8.78
N ASN A 436 -24.24 12.08 7.97
CA ASN A 436 -25.32 13.07 8.00
C ASN A 436 -26.09 13.01 9.34
N VAL A 437 -26.37 11.82 9.87
CA VAL A 437 -27.01 11.65 11.18
C VAL A 437 -26.11 12.20 12.29
N LEU A 438 -24.79 11.99 12.21
CA LEU A 438 -23.82 12.57 13.12
C LEU A 438 -23.85 14.11 13.05
N THR A 439 -23.81 14.70 11.87
CA THR A 439 -23.92 16.16 11.69
C THR A 439 -25.22 16.70 12.29
N VAL A 440 -26.36 16.07 12.00
CA VAL A 440 -27.67 16.46 12.58
C VAL A 440 -27.65 16.34 14.11
N SER A 441 -27.03 15.29 14.65
CA SER A 441 -26.92 15.09 16.10
C SER A 441 -26.03 16.14 16.76
N ILE A 442 -24.92 16.53 16.11
CA ILE A 442 -24.05 17.62 16.57
C ILE A 442 -24.81 18.94 16.53
N VAL A 443 -25.52 19.25 15.45
CA VAL A 443 -26.33 20.48 15.36
C VAL A 443 -27.44 20.49 16.40
N TRP A 444 -28.13 19.37 16.61
CA TRP A 444 -29.19 19.26 17.61
C TRP A 444 -28.68 19.53 19.03
N VAL A 445 -27.59 18.89 19.44
CA VAL A 445 -26.99 19.07 20.77
C VAL A 445 -26.31 20.43 20.89
N GLY A 446 -25.64 20.88 19.83
CA GLY A 446 -24.96 22.18 19.76
C GLY A 446 -25.93 23.34 19.86
N ALA A 447 -27.08 23.27 19.19
CA ALA A 447 -28.12 24.30 19.26
C ALA A 447 -28.62 24.52 20.70
N HIS A 448 -28.87 23.44 21.46
CA HIS A 448 -29.27 23.56 22.87
C HIS A 448 -28.16 24.15 23.76
N ARG A 449 -26.88 23.94 23.40
CA ARG A 449 -25.74 24.54 24.12
C ARG A 449 -25.48 26.00 23.74
N ILE A 450 -25.84 26.38 22.51
CA ILE A 450 -25.83 27.76 22.08
C ILE A 450 -26.94 28.53 22.79
N ASP A 451 -28.13 27.93 22.88
CA ASP A 451 -29.29 28.46 23.62
C ASP A 451 -28.99 28.66 25.11
N SER A 452 -28.24 27.74 25.74
CA SER A 452 -27.76 27.92 27.13
C SER A 452 -26.58 28.89 27.29
N GLY A 453 -26.04 29.45 26.20
CA GLY A 453 -24.88 30.34 26.21
C GLY A 453 -23.54 29.65 26.46
N ASP A 454 -23.50 28.32 26.51
CA ASP A 454 -22.28 27.53 26.78
C ASP A 454 -21.35 27.43 25.56
N MET A 455 -21.83 27.79 24.38
CA MET A 455 -21.15 27.54 23.11
C MET A 455 -21.51 28.56 22.03
N GLN A 456 -20.54 28.92 21.17
CA GLN A 456 -20.79 29.76 20.00
C GLN A 456 -21.07 28.95 18.72
N VAL A 457 -21.61 29.62 17.72
CA VAL A 457 -21.98 29.02 16.42
C VAL A 457 -20.74 28.54 15.68
N GLY A 458 -19.66 29.33 15.65
CA GLY A 458 -18.39 28.97 15.03
C GLY A 458 -17.79 27.73 15.67
N ALA A 459 -17.76 27.65 17.00
CA ALA A 459 -17.27 26.47 17.71
C ALA A 459 -18.02 25.19 17.29
N MET A 460 -19.31 25.29 16.97
CA MET A 460 -20.12 24.15 16.51
C MET A 460 -19.71 23.75 15.09
N THR A 461 -19.49 24.71 14.19
CA THR A 461 -18.99 24.42 12.84
C THR A 461 -17.61 23.78 12.84
N ALA A 462 -16.73 24.23 13.74
CA ALA A 462 -15.41 23.63 13.94
C ALA A 462 -15.53 22.20 14.45
N PHE A 463 -16.41 21.97 15.43
CA PHE A 463 -16.69 20.64 15.97
C PHE A 463 -17.19 19.67 14.90
N ILE A 464 -18.13 20.09 14.06
CA ILE A 464 -18.63 19.30 12.91
C ILE A 464 -17.46 18.87 12.03
N THR A 465 -16.55 19.79 11.69
CA THR A 465 -15.41 19.52 10.82
C THR A 465 -14.40 18.57 11.47
N TYR A 466 -14.06 18.78 12.76
CA TYR A 466 -13.20 17.86 13.50
C TYR A 466 -13.81 16.46 13.60
N ALA A 467 -15.11 16.35 13.87
CA ALA A 467 -15.81 15.07 13.90
C ALA A 467 -15.69 14.34 12.56
N MET A 468 -15.84 15.06 11.44
CA MET A 468 -15.64 14.48 10.11
C MET A 468 -14.21 13.96 9.91
N MET A 469 -13.20 14.74 10.30
CA MET A 469 -11.78 14.34 10.21
C MET A 469 -11.48 13.08 11.04
N ILE A 470 -12.02 13.00 12.26
CA ILE A 470 -11.86 11.84 13.14
C ILE A 470 -12.48 10.60 12.49
N VAL A 471 -13.73 10.71 12.00
CA VAL A 471 -14.40 9.58 11.36
C VAL A 471 -13.66 9.11 10.11
N MET A 472 -13.25 10.03 9.24
CA MET A 472 -12.47 9.69 8.04
C MET A 472 -11.14 9.02 8.39
N SER A 473 -10.49 9.45 9.47
CA SER A 473 -9.27 8.82 9.99
C SER A 473 -9.50 7.36 10.40
N PHE A 474 -10.59 7.08 11.11
CA PHE A 474 -10.96 5.72 11.47
C PHE A 474 -11.31 4.86 10.23
N LEU A 475 -11.96 5.43 9.21
CA LEU A 475 -12.25 4.71 7.96
C LEU A 475 -10.99 4.36 7.16
N MET A 476 -10.02 5.26 7.12
CA MET A 476 -8.72 4.97 6.51
C MET A 476 -8.03 3.81 7.24
N LEU A 477 -8.15 3.75 8.57
CA LEU A 477 -7.61 2.64 9.36
C LEU A 477 -8.35 1.32 9.13
N THR A 478 -9.67 1.31 8.91
CA THR A 478 -10.40 0.06 8.64
C THR A 478 -10.01 -0.52 7.28
N MET A 479 -9.76 0.30 6.26
CA MET A 479 -9.27 -0.17 4.95
C MET A 479 -7.92 -0.91 5.04
N LEU A 480 -7.09 -0.61 6.04
CA LEU A 480 -5.85 -1.34 6.27
C LEU A 480 -6.06 -2.80 6.62
N SER A 481 -7.14 -3.12 7.34
CA SER A 481 -7.43 -4.50 7.75
C SER A 481 -7.57 -5.46 6.56
N ILE A 482 -7.91 -4.95 5.37
CA ILE A 482 -8.06 -5.74 4.14
C ILE A 482 -6.72 -5.85 3.38
N MET A 483 -5.96 -4.76 3.30
CA MET A 483 -4.72 -4.72 2.49
C MET A 483 -3.52 -5.33 3.21
N LEU A 484 -3.38 -5.10 4.51
CA LEU A 484 -2.22 -5.52 5.29
C LEU A 484 -2.01 -7.04 5.28
N PRO A 485 -3.04 -7.89 5.41
CA PRO A 485 -2.89 -9.34 5.33
C PRO A 485 -2.37 -9.82 3.97
N ARG A 486 -2.83 -9.22 2.87
CA ARG A 486 -2.35 -9.55 1.51
C ARG A 486 -0.86 -9.24 1.35
N ALA A 487 -0.47 -8.05 1.81
CA ALA A 487 0.93 -7.64 1.82
C ALA A 487 1.81 -8.55 2.68
N ALA A 488 1.28 -9.03 3.82
CA ALA A 488 1.99 -9.94 4.70
C ALA A 488 2.26 -11.29 4.04
N VAL A 489 1.27 -11.87 3.35
CA VAL A 489 1.44 -13.13 2.60
C VAL A 489 2.44 -12.96 1.45
N ALA A 490 2.36 -11.85 0.70
CA ALA A 490 3.33 -11.53 -0.34
C ALA A 490 4.77 -11.41 0.22
N ALA A 491 4.91 -10.72 1.36
CA ALA A 491 6.19 -10.59 2.06
C ALA A 491 6.73 -11.93 2.56
N GLU A 492 5.86 -12.84 3.01
CA GLU A 492 6.25 -14.19 3.43
C GLU A 492 6.75 -15.03 2.25
N ARG A 493 6.02 -15.05 1.13
CA ARG A 493 6.44 -15.75 -0.10
C ARG A 493 7.76 -15.22 -0.66
N ILE A 494 7.98 -13.90 -0.62
CA ILE A 494 9.24 -13.31 -1.06
C ILE A 494 10.38 -13.70 -0.12
N ASP A 495 10.15 -13.61 1.18
CA ASP A 495 11.15 -13.93 2.19
C ASP A 495 11.57 -15.40 2.13
N GLU A 496 10.63 -16.33 1.93
CA GLU A 496 10.92 -17.75 1.65
C GLU A 496 11.95 -17.93 0.53
N VAL A 497 11.82 -17.19 -0.57
CA VAL A 497 12.77 -17.28 -1.69
C VAL A 497 14.11 -16.68 -1.30
N VAL A 498 14.11 -15.49 -0.69
CA VAL A 498 15.34 -14.77 -0.30
C VAL A 498 16.19 -15.58 0.66
N VAL A 499 15.56 -16.26 1.64
CA VAL A 499 16.30 -17.04 2.66
C VAL A 499 16.70 -18.44 2.18
N THR A 500 16.03 -19.02 1.20
CA THR A 500 16.33 -20.39 0.72
C THR A 500 17.71 -20.45 0.09
N GLU A 501 18.63 -21.24 0.66
CA GLU A 501 19.94 -21.56 0.07
C GLU A 501 19.80 -22.62 -1.03
N SER A 502 20.74 -22.65 -1.98
CA SER A 502 20.69 -23.71 -2.98
C SER A 502 21.24 -24.99 -2.38
N SER A 503 20.63 -26.12 -2.66
CA SER A 503 21.16 -27.41 -2.23
C SER A 503 22.51 -27.74 -2.87
N ILE A 504 22.85 -27.12 -4.00
CA ILE A 504 24.11 -27.35 -4.72
C ILE A 504 25.00 -26.11 -4.61
N HIS A 505 26.12 -26.28 -3.91
CA HIS A 505 27.15 -25.27 -3.73
C HIS A 505 28.53 -25.87 -4.02
N ASP A 506 29.45 -25.02 -4.48
CA ASP A 506 30.86 -25.37 -4.57
C ASP A 506 31.39 -25.71 -3.16
N ALA A 507 32.26 -26.72 -3.05
CA ALA A 507 32.91 -27.05 -1.80
C ALA A 507 33.82 -25.89 -1.33
N ASP A 508 33.97 -25.71 -0.02
CA ASP A 508 34.84 -24.66 0.56
C ASP A 508 36.29 -24.75 0.06
N GLN A 509 36.75 -25.97 -0.24
CA GLN A 509 38.02 -26.25 -0.90
C GLN A 509 37.74 -27.05 -2.17
N THR A 510 37.90 -26.41 -3.33
CA THR A 510 37.73 -27.06 -4.63
C THR A 510 39.03 -27.65 -5.12
N GLU A 511 38.95 -28.84 -5.69
CA GLU A 511 40.04 -29.47 -6.40
C GLU A 511 40.14 -28.97 -7.84
N ALA A 512 41.34 -28.58 -8.26
CA ALA A 512 41.59 -28.28 -9.67
C ALA A 512 41.57 -29.56 -10.50
N VAL A 513 40.95 -29.50 -11.67
CA VAL A 513 40.98 -30.55 -12.69
C VAL A 513 42.33 -30.44 -13.42
N ALA A 514 43.34 -31.16 -12.92
CA ALA A 514 44.71 -31.11 -13.44
C ALA A 514 44.85 -31.82 -14.80
N GLU A 515 44.08 -32.89 -14.99
CA GLU A 515 43.99 -33.65 -16.23
C GLU A 515 42.57 -33.52 -16.77
N ARG A 516 42.44 -33.21 -18.07
CA ARG A 516 41.16 -33.04 -18.78
C ARG A 516 41.00 -34.13 -19.82
N ASN A 517 41.05 -35.38 -19.37
CA ASN A 517 40.94 -36.55 -20.24
C ASN A 517 39.47 -36.83 -20.57
N GLY A 518 38.55 -36.55 -19.65
CA GLY A 518 37.10 -36.69 -19.86
C GLY A 518 36.54 -38.05 -19.44
N VAL A 519 37.22 -38.78 -18.56
CA VAL A 519 36.74 -40.07 -18.03
C VAL A 519 35.67 -39.82 -16.97
N ILE A 520 34.47 -40.37 -17.17
CA ILE A 520 33.38 -40.31 -16.18
C ILE A 520 33.18 -41.70 -15.57
N CYS A 521 33.22 -41.78 -14.24
CA CYS A 521 32.99 -43.01 -13.49
C CYS A 521 31.83 -42.85 -12.51
N PHE A 522 30.88 -43.78 -12.53
CA PHE A 522 29.83 -43.93 -11.53
C PHE A 522 30.24 -45.09 -10.61
N GLU A 523 30.35 -44.83 -9.30
CA GLU A 523 30.73 -45.81 -8.30
C GLU A 523 29.59 -45.98 -7.29
N HIS A 524 28.85 -47.09 -7.40
CA HIS A 524 27.72 -47.47 -6.53
C HIS A 524 26.70 -46.33 -6.30
N VAL A 525 26.33 -45.64 -7.38
CA VAL A 525 25.52 -44.42 -7.32
C VAL A 525 24.06 -44.76 -7.02
N ASN A 526 23.53 -44.13 -5.97
CA ASN A 526 22.13 -44.13 -5.63
C ASN A 526 21.60 -42.70 -5.73
N PHE A 527 20.36 -42.52 -6.21
CA PHE A 527 19.76 -41.20 -6.29
C PHE A 527 18.26 -41.20 -6.06
N ARG A 528 17.82 -40.28 -5.20
CA ARG A 528 16.42 -39.99 -4.91
C ARG A 528 16.12 -38.51 -5.06
N TYR A 529 15.05 -38.18 -5.78
CA TYR A 529 14.58 -36.80 -5.82
C TYR A 529 14.15 -36.33 -4.43
N PRO A 530 14.35 -35.05 -4.09
CA PRO A 530 13.91 -34.51 -2.81
C PRO A 530 12.41 -34.76 -2.57
N GLY A 531 12.08 -35.49 -1.50
CA GLY A 531 10.70 -35.82 -1.12
C GLY A 531 10.12 -37.10 -1.76
N ALA A 532 10.86 -37.82 -2.59
CA ALA A 532 10.48 -39.16 -3.02
C ALA A 532 10.72 -40.20 -1.91
N GLU A 533 9.91 -41.25 -1.86
CA GLU A 533 10.04 -42.33 -0.88
C GLU A 533 11.11 -43.36 -1.31
N GLU A 534 11.15 -43.69 -2.60
CA GLU A 534 12.07 -44.68 -3.19
C GLU A 534 13.12 -44.00 -4.08
N ASP A 535 14.29 -44.64 -4.24
CA ASP A 535 15.31 -44.12 -5.15
C ASP A 535 14.87 -44.34 -6.61
N VAL A 536 15.27 -43.43 -7.49
CA VAL A 536 15.05 -43.55 -8.94
C VAL A 536 16.21 -44.28 -9.61
N LEU A 537 17.38 -44.29 -8.96
CA LEU A 537 18.57 -45.01 -9.39
C LEU A 537 19.14 -45.77 -8.20
N HIS A 538 19.44 -47.03 -8.42
CA HIS A 538 19.95 -47.96 -7.43
C HIS A 538 21.27 -48.58 -7.91
N ASP A 539 22.29 -48.47 -7.07
CA ASP A 539 23.61 -49.10 -7.23
C ASP A 539 24.21 -49.04 -8.65
N ILE A 540 24.17 -47.85 -9.27
CA ILE A 540 24.67 -47.67 -10.64
C ILE A 540 26.20 -47.67 -10.66
N ASP A 541 26.79 -48.57 -11.45
CA ASP A 541 28.25 -48.70 -11.62
C ASP A 541 28.67 -48.83 -13.11
N PHE A 542 29.41 -47.84 -13.62
CA PHE A 542 30.03 -47.92 -14.95
C PHE A 542 31.10 -46.85 -15.18
N ILE A 543 31.90 -47.05 -16.23
CA ILE A 543 32.92 -46.11 -16.70
C ILE A 543 32.61 -45.73 -18.15
N ALA A 544 32.65 -44.43 -18.45
CA ALA A 544 32.59 -43.89 -19.80
C ALA A 544 33.95 -43.24 -20.13
N GLU A 545 34.58 -43.73 -21.21
CA GLU A 545 35.96 -43.40 -21.56
C GLU A 545 36.05 -42.52 -22.82
N PRO A 546 37.11 -41.72 -22.96
CA PRO A 546 37.34 -40.91 -24.16
C PRO A 546 37.43 -41.74 -25.43
N GLY A 547 36.79 -41.26 -26.50
CA GLY A 547 36.74 -41.93 -27.80
C GLY A 547 35.82 -43.14 -27.86
N LYS A 548 35.09 -43.45 -26.78
CA LYS A 548 34.05 -44.46 -26.75
C LYS A 548 32.67 -43.81 -26.58
N THR A 549 31.68 -44.44 -27.19
CA THR A 549 30.27 -44.13 -27.01
C THR A 549 29.67 -45.07 -25.97
N THR A 550 29.21 -44.51 -24.86
CA THR A 550 28.38 -45.21 -23.87
C THR A 550 26.92 -44.88 -24.13
N ALA A 551 26.17 -45.85 -24.62
CA ALA A 551 24.74 -45.76 -24.84
C ALA A 551 23.95 -46.21 -23.60
N ILE A 552 22.81 -45.59 -23.35
CA ILE A 552 21.87 -45.96 -22.29
C ILE A 552 20.50 -46.19 -22.91
N ILE A 553 19.92 -47.37 -22.68
CA ILE A 553 18.60 -47.76 -23.20
C ILE A 553 17.76 -48.41 -22.10
N GLY A 554 16.44 -48.29 -22.22
CA GLY A 554 15.50 -48.84 -21.25
C GLY A 554 14.10 -48.24 -21.43
N SER A 555 13.12 -48.79 -20.71
CA SER A 555 11.71 -48.35 -20.76
C SER A 555 11.51 -46.89 -20.30
N THR A 556 10.45 -46.22 -20.74
CA THR A 556 10.13 -44.87 -20.25
C THR A 556 9.95 -44.88 -18.73
N GLY A 557 10.59 -43.96 -18.02
CA GLY A 557 10.48 -43.86 -16.56
C GLY A 557 11.57 -44.56 -15.75
N CYS A 558 12.40 -45.43 -16.35
CA CYS A 558 13.44 -46.19 -15.61
C CYS A 558 14.65 -45.36 -15.12
N GLY A 559 14.62 -44.03 -15.18
CA GLY A 559 15.69 -43.17 -14.64
C GLY A 559 16.77 -42.69 -15.61
N LYS A 560 16.69 -42.98 -16.92
CA LYS A 560 17.74 -42.59 -17.91
C LYS A 560 18.09 -41.10 -17.91
N SER A 561 17.08 -40.22 -17.99
CA SER A 561 17.31 -38.77 -17.96
C SER A 561 17.83 -38.30 -16.60
N THR A 562 17.42 -38.95 -15.51
CA THR A 562 17.97 -38.71 -14.16
C THR A 562 19.47 -39.02 -14.14
N LEU A 563 19.87 -40.17 -14.67
CA LEU A 563 21.26 -40.62 -14.70
C LEU A 563 22.18 -39.61 -15.41
N VAL A 564 21.76 -39.11 -16.57
CA VAL A 564 22.55 -38.10 -17.31
C VAL A 564 22.49 -36.71 -16.70
N ASN A 565 21.44 -36.35 -15.95
CA ASN A 565 21.35 -35.07 -15.23
C ASN A 565 22.32 -34.99 -14.05
N LEU A 566 22.79 -36.12 -13.52
CA LEU A 566 23.78 -36.15 -12.44
C LEU A 566 25.19 -35.75 -12.92
N ILE A 567 25.52 -36.00 -14.20
CA ILE A 567 26.84 -35.70 -14.79
C ILE A 567 27.18 -34.19 -14.72
N PRO A 568 26.33 -33.25 -15.19
CA PRO A 568 26.54 -31.81 -15.03
C PRO A 568 26.26 -31.28 -13.62
N ARG A 569 26.06 -32.18 -12.64
CA ARG A 569 25.72 -31.88 -11.25
C ARG A 569 24.50 -30.95 -11.15
N LEU A 570 23.41 -31.33 -11.83
CA LEU A 570 22.11 -30.67 -11.68
C LEU A 570 21.36 -31.14 -10.43
N TYR A 571 21.73 -32.33 -9.94
CA TYR A 571 21.39 -32.90 -8.65
C TYR A 571 22.65 -33.55 -8.05
N ASP A 572 22.75 -33.59 -6.72
CA ASP A 572 23.78 -34.38 -6.03
C ASP A 572 23.24 -35.79 -5.74
N VAL A 573 24.11 -36.78 -5.83
CA VAL A 573 23.79 -38.19 -5.54
C VAL A 573 23.45 -38.40 -4.05
N THR A 574 22.53 -39.31 -3.75
CA THR A 574 22.15 -39.65 -2.35
C THR A 574 23.06 -40.72 -1.75
N GLY A 575 23.66 -41.57 -2.59
CA GLY A 575 24.68 -42.54 -2.21
C GLY A 575 25.70 -42.75 -3.32
N GLY A 576 26.88 -43.26 -2.97
CA GLY A 576 27.99 -43.43 -3.92
C GLY A 576 28.66 -42.11 -4.31
N LYS A 577 29.33 -42.12 -5.47
CA LYS A 577 29.96 -40.92 -6.05
C LYS A 577 30.08 -41.03 -7.56
N ILE A 578 30.15 -39.86 -8.21
CA ILE A 578 30.48 -39.72 -9.63
C ILE A 578 31.81 -39.00 -9.70
N THR A 579 32.76 -39.52 -10.47
CA THR A 579 34.08 -38.90 -10.64
C THR A 579 34.33 -38.46 -12.09
N LEU A 580 35.01 -37.33 -12.23
CA LEU A 580 35.60 -36.83 -13.47
C LEU A 580 37.12 -36.94 -13.35
N ASP A 581 37.75 -37.73 -14.20
CA ASP A 581 39.20 -37.97 -14.19
C ASP A 581 39.72 -38.36 -12.79
N GLY A 582 38.94 -39.20 -12.09
CA GLY A 582 39.25 -39.74 -10.76
C GLY A 582 38.86 -38.84 -9.57
N LYS A 583 38.38 -37.62 -9.82
CA LYS A 583 37.96 -36.67 -8.78
C LYS A 583 36.45 -36.60 -8.65
N ASP A 584 35.93 -36.66 -7.43
CA ASP A 584 34.49 -36.54 -7.18
C ASP A 584 33.98 -35.18 -7.69
N ILE A 585 32.92 -35.19 -8.51
CA ILE A 585 32.32 -33.98 -9.08
C ILE A 585 31.80 -33.00 -8.01
N ARG A 586 31.58 -33.48 -6.77
CA ARG A 586 31.22 -32.63 -5.63
C ARG A 586 32.37 -31.75 -5.14
N ASN A 587 33.60 -32.18 -5.37
CA ASN A 587 34.82 -31.46 -4.97
C ASN A 587 35.39 -30.59 -6.08
N ILE A 588 34.87 -30.68 -7.31
CA ILE A 588 35.26 -29.84 -8.44
C ILE A 588 34.39 -28.59 -8.46
N LYS A 589 34.98 -27.45 -8.81
CA LYS A 589 34.23 -26.20 -9.03
C LYS A 589 33.23 -26.37 -10.18
N MET A 590 31.96 -26.01 -9.96
CA MET A 590 30.88 -26.23 -10.93
C MET A 590 31.11 -25.57 -12.29
N SER A 591 31.78 -24.40 -12.32
CA SER A 591 32.14 -23.76 -13.60
C SER A 591 33.05 -24.64 -14.43
N ASP A 592 34.03 -25.27 -13.79
CA ASP A 592 35.09 -26.03 -14.43
C ASP A 592 34.55 -27.40 -14.86
N LEU A 593 33.76 -28.05 -13.99
CA LEU A 593 33.02 -29.27 -14.33
C LEU A 593 32.13 -29.05 -15.56
N ARG A 594 31.32 -27.98 -15.54
CA ARG A 594 30.38 -27.71 -16.62
C ARG A 594 31.07 -27.27 -17.89
N GLU A 595 32.24 -26.64 -17.83
CA GLU A 595 33.04 -26.28 -19.02
C GLU A 595 33.43 -27.52 -19.84
N GLU A 596 33.73 -28.63 -19.17
CA GLU A 596 34.10 -29.91 -19.81
C GLU A 596 32.92 -30.65 -20.47
N ILE A 597 31.68 -30.22 -20.21
CA ILE A 597 30.45 -30.93 -20.60
C ILE A 597 29.64 -30.15 -21.65
N GLY A 598 29.32 -30.82 -22.76
CA GLY A 598 28.28 -30.42 -23.70
C GLY A 598 27.01 -31.22 -23.47
N PHE A 599 26.05 -30.61 -22.79
CA PHE A 599 24.78 -31.26 -22.46
C PHE A 599 23.67 -30.85 -23.42
N VAL A 600 22.99 -31.84 -24.01
CA VAL A 600 21.79 -31.64 -24.82
C VAL A 600 20.61 -32.35 -24.15
N PRO A 601 19.61 -31.60 -23.64
CA PRO A 601 18.45 -32.19 -22.98
C PRO A 601 17.48 -32.83 -23.99
N GLN A 602 16.62 -33.73 -23.50
CA GLN A 602 15.56 -34.37 -24.30
C GLN A 602 14.72 -33.40 -25.12
N LYS A 603 14.29 -32.29 -24.53
CA LYS A 603 13.62 -31.20 -25.26
C LYS A 603 14.61 -30.10 -25.56
N GLY A 604 14.93 -29.88 -26.83
CA GLY A 604 15.73 -28.73 -27.24
C GLY A 604 15.05 -27.41 -26.82
N VAL A 605 15.77 -26.57 -26.08
CA VAL A 605 15.33 -25.21 -25.70
C VAL A 605 16.28 -24.18 -26.30
N LEU A 606 15.69 -23.17 -26.96
CA LEU A 606 16.38 -22.02 -27.54
C LEU A 606 15.90 -20.73 -26.88
N PHE A 607 16.78 -19.74 -26.86
CA PHE A 607 16.54 -18.41 -26.30
C PHE A 607 16.20 -17.42 -27.42
N SER A 608 15.42 -16.38 -27.08
CA SER A 608 15.14 -15.29 -28.02
C SER A 608 16.43 -14.62 -28.47
N GLY A 609 16.60 -14.36 -29.77
CA GLY A 609 17.83 -13.82 -30.34
C GLY A 609 17.98 -14.24 -31.80
N THR A 610 19.20 -14.58 -32.23
CA THR A 610 19.47 -15.14 -33.56
C THR A 610 19.89 -16.61 -33.46
N ILE A 611 19.99 -17.30 -34.60
CA ILE A 611 20.60 -18.63 -34.65
C ILE A 611 22.05 -18.56 -34.16
N ALA A 612 22.82 -17.58 -34.63
CA ALA A 612 24.21 -17.37 -34.22
C ALA A 612 24.34 -17.16 -32.70
N SER A 613 23.50 -16.31 -32.10
CA SER A 613 23.56 -16.04 -30.66
C SER A 613 23.22 -17.28 -29.82
N ASN A 614 22.31 -18.14 -30.31
CA ASN A 614 21.98 -19.40 -29.65
C ASN A 614 23.15 -20.40 -29.72
N LEU A 615 23.84 -20.49 -30.86
CA LEU A 615 24.99 -21.40 -31.00
C LEU A 615 26.19 -20.92 -30.18
N ARG A 616 26.44 -19.60 -30.14
CA ARG A 616 27.47 -18.97 -29.28
C ARG A 616 27.19 -19.06 -27.79
N PHE A 617 25.97 -19.41 -27.38
CA PHE A 617 25.66 -19.62 -25.97
C PHE A 617 26.54 -20.73 -25.33
N GLY A 618 27.06 -21.68 -26.14
CA GLY A 618 28.01 -22.69 -25.67
C GLY A 618 29.44 -22.17 -25.47
N LYS A 619 29.86 -21.18 -26.27
CA LYS A 619 31.17 -20.52 -26.25
C LYS A 619 31.00 -19.13 -26.87
N GLU A 620 30.98 -18.09 -26.04
CA GLU A 620 30.63 -16.73 -26.47
C GLU A 620 31.60 -16.20 -27.54
N GLU A 621 32.88 -16.49 -27.38
CA GLU A 621 33.97 -16.13 -28.29
C GLU A 621 34.11 -17.07 -29.51
N ALA A 622 33.12 -17.92 -29.79
CA ALA A 622 33.19 -18.81 -30.94
C ALA A 622 33.12 -18.02 -32.26
N THR A 623 34.13 -18.26 -33.11
CA THR A 623 34.25 -17.67 -34.46
C THR A 623 33.13 -18.15 -35.37
N ASP A 624 32.79 -17.38 -36.40
CA ASP A 624 31.78 -17.78 -37.39
C ASP A 624 32.12 -19.14 -38.05
N GLU A 625 33.41 -19.45 -38.22
CA GLU A 625 33.85 -20.74 -38.73
C GLU A 625 33.57 -21.90 -37.77
N GLU A 626 33.78 -21.71 -36.46
CA GLU A 626 33.44 -22.69 -35.43
C GLU A 626 31.92 -22.91 -35.36
N ILE A 627 31.13 -21.83 -35.42
CA ILE A 627 29.67 -21.90 -35.45
C ILE A 627 29.19 -22.64 -36.71
N ALA A 628 29.75 -22.33 -37.88
CA ALA A 628 29.41 -22.99 -39.12
C ALA A 628 29.85 -24.47 -39.12
N LYS A 629 31.00 -24.81 -38.51
CA LYS A 629 31.44 -26.20 -38.33
C LYS A 629 30.48 -26.96 -37.42
N ALA A 630 30.07 -26.37 -36.29
CA ALA A 630 29.12 -26.99 -35.37
C ALA A 630 27.75 -27.21 -36.04
N ALA A 631 27.27 -26.23 -36.81
CA ALA A 631 26.04 -26.36 -37.58
C ALA A 631 26.13 -27.45 -38.66
N ARG A 632 27.28 -27.60 -39.34
CA ARG A 632 27.50 -28.69 -40.30
C ARG A 632 27.46 -30.07 -39.63
N ILE A 633 28.17 -30.24 -38.51
CA ILE A 633 28.20 -31.51 -37.78
C ILE A 633 26.79 -31.88 -37.30
N ALA A 634 26.05 -30.91 -36.75
CA ALA A 634 24.67 -31.09 -36.29
C ALA A 634 23.64 -31.22 -37.43
N GLN A 635 24.07 -31.27 -38.69
CA GLN A 635 23.21 -31.32 -39.88
C GLN A 635 22.21 -30.14 -39.95
N ALA A 636 22.55 -28.98 -39.38
CA ALA A 636 21.68 -27.81 -39.31
C ALA A 636 21.86 -26.85 -40.51
N THR A 637 23.00 -26.91 -41.20
CA THR A 637 23.34 -25.96 -42.28
C THR A 637 22.30 -25.89 -43.37
N GLU A 638 21.73 -27.02 -43.79
CA GLU A 638 20.74 -27.08 -44.89
C GLU A 638 19.57 -26.12 -44.68
N PHE A 639 18.97 -26.09 -43.48
CA PHE A 639 17.81 -25.23 -43.22
C PHE A 639 18.21 -23.82 -42.75
N ILE A 640 19.46 -23.62 -42.30
CA ILE A 640 19.97 -22.28 -41.98
C ILE A 640 20.18 -21.52 -43.29
N GLU A 641 20.81 -22.14 -44.29
CA GLU A 641 21.10 -21.52 -45.58
C GLU A 641 19.84 -21.22 -46.42
N THR A 642 18.71 -21.88 -46.14
CA THR A 642 17.43 -21.57 -46.82
C THR A 642 16.70 -20.35 -46.26
N LYS A 643 17.15 -19.81 -45.11
CA LYS A 643 16.59 -18.59 -44.52
C LYS A 643 17.26 -17.36 -45.11
N ASP A 644 16.49 -16.30 -45.32
CA ASP A 644 16.99 -15.04 -45.90
C ASP A 644 18.19 -14.48 -45.12
N ASP A 645 18.08 -14.43 -43.80
CA ASP A 645 19.13 -13.90 -42.90
C ASP A 645 20.11 -14.97 -42.39
N ARG A 646 20.01 -16.21 -42.88
CA ARG A 646 20.87 -17.35 -42.49
C ARG A 646 21.09 -17.44 -40.97
N TYR A 647 22.32 -17.28 -40.49
CA TYR A 647 22.68 -17.36 -39.06
C TYR A 647 22.13 -16.19 -38.23
N ASP A 648 21.81 -15.05 -38.86
CA ASP A 648 21.21 -13.89 -38.19
C ASP A 648 19.68 -13.98 -38.10
N SER A 649 19.10 -15.05 -38.66
CA SER A 649 17.66 -15.31 -38.58
C SER A 649 17.18 -15.33 -37.13
N ALA A 650 16.07 -14.64 -36.87
CA ALA A 650 15.48 -14.52 -35.55
C ALA A 650 14.98 -15.87 -35.01
N ILE A 651 15.25 -16.13 -33.73
CA ILE A 651 14.67 -17.21 -32.94
C ILE A 651 13.71 -16.58 -31.93
N ALA A 652 12.45 -17.01 -31.98
CA ALA A 652 11.43 -16.59 -31.01
C ALA A 652 11.63 -17.28 -29.66
N GLN A 653 10.98 -16.78 -28.61
CA GLN A 653 11.07 -17.35 -27.25
C GLN A 653 10.77 -18.85 -27.25
N GLY A 654 11.70 -19.65 -26.72
CA GLY A 654 11.58 -21.11 -26.68
C GLY A 654 11.70 -21.78 -28.06
N GLY A 655 12.07 -21.04 -29.11
CA GLY A 655 12.16 -21.52 -30.49
C GLY A 655 10.80 -21.90 -31.09
N SER A 656 9.74 -21.14 -30.83
CA SER A 656 8.40 -21.44 -31.35
C SER A 656 8.26 -21.31 -32.88
N ASN A 657 9.20 -20.61 -33.53
CA ASN A 657 9.22 -20.37 -34.97
C ASN A 657 10.13 -21.35 -35.77
N VAL A 658 10.59 -22.43 -35.14
CA VAL A 658 11.36 -23.51 -35.78
C VAL A 658 10.74 -24.88 -35.45
N SER A 659 10.90 -25.86 -36.34
CA SER A 659 10.36 -27.21 -36.10
C SER A 659 11.07 -27.92 -34.95
N GLY A 660 10.46 -28.97 -34.39
CA GLY A 660 11.06 -29.77 -33.32
C GLY A 660 12.45 -30.31 -33.69
N GLY A 661 12.58 -30.94 -34.86
CA GLY A 661 13.87 -31.44 -35.35
C GLY A 661 14.90 -30.34 -35.65
N GLN A 662 14.47 -29.16 -36.13
CA GLN A 662 15.37 -28.01 -36.27
C GLN A 662 15.87 -27.51 -34.90
N LYS A 663 14.97 -27.39 -33.93
CA LYS A 663 15.28 -26.97 -32.56
C LYS A 663 16.30 -27.91 -31.91
N GLN A 664 16.12 -29.21 -32.09
CA GLN A 664 17.03 -30.25 -31.61
C GLN A 664 18.42 -30.12 -32.25
N ARG A 665 18.50 -29.98 -33.58
CA ARG A 665 19.77 -29.79 -34.30
C ARG A 665 20.51 -28.53 -33.86
N LEU A 666 19.81 -27.42 -33.62
CA LEU A 666 20.42 -26.20 -33.09
C LEU A 666 20.94 -26.37 -31.66
N ALA A 667 20.22 -27.11 -30.81
CA ALA A 667 20.68 -27.43 -29.46
C ALA A 667 21.94 -28.34 -29.49
N ILE A 668 22.00 -29.31 -30.40
CA ILE A 668 23.18 -30.14 -30.65
C ILE A 668 24.35 -29.28 -31.16
N ALA A 669 24.11 -28.40 -32.14
CA ALA A 669 25.12 -27.47 -32.65
C ALA A 669 25.68 -26.58 -31.52
N ARG A 670 24.84 -26.09 -30.61
CA ARG A 670 25.26 -25.32 -29.43
C ARG A 670 26.20 -26.13 -28.51
N ALA A 671 25.92 -27.41 -28.29
CA ALA A 671 26.80 -28.27 -27.50
C ALA A 671 28.14 -28.55 -28.21
N ILE A 672 28.13 -28.72 -29.53
CA ILE A 672 29.34 -28.93 -30.35
C ILE A 672 30.20 -27.68 -30.41
N ALA A 673 29.60 -26.50 -30.56
CA ALA A 673 30.31 -25.21 -30.64
C ALA A 673 31.16 -24.92 -29.40
N LYS A 674 30.79 -25.51 -28.26
CA LYS A 674 31.55 -25.43 -27.00
C LYS A 674 32.86 -26.23 -27.03
N ASN A 675 32.98 -27.23 -27.89
CA ASN A 675 34.12 -28.16 -27.96
C ASN A 675 34.49 -28.83 -26.61
N PRO A 676 33.52 -29.47 -25.92
CA PRO A 676 33.71 -30.12 -24.62
C PRO A 676 34.47 -31.45 -24.73
N LYS A 677 34.99 -31.96 -23.61
CA LYS A 677 35.57 -33.31 -23.51
C LYS A 677 34.51 -34.41 -23.35
N ILE A 678 33.33 -34.05 -22.84
CA ILE A 678 32.24 -34.97 -22.58
C ILE A 678 30.98 -34.46 -23.28
N PHE A 679 30.42 -35.27 -24.16
CA PHE A 679 29.13 -35.02 -24.78
C PHE A 679 28.06 -35.88 -24.11
N VAL A 680 26.96 -35.26 -23.71
CA VAL A 680 25.82 -35.94 -23.10
C VAL A 680 24.56 -35.59 -23.89
N PHE A 681 23.99 -36.59 -24.56
CA PHE A 681 22.79 -36.47 -25.37
C PHE A 681 21.65 -37.24 -24.71
N ASP A 682 20.74 -36.52 -24.04
CA ASP A 682 19.54 -37.11 -23.46
C ASP A 682 18.47 -37.24 -24.54
N ASP A 683 18.32 -38.41 -25.16
CA ASP A 683 17.29 -38.74 -26.15
C ASP A 683 17.16 -37.70 -27.30
N SER A 684 18.29 -37.07 -27.62
CA SER A 684 18.31 -35.87 -28.46
C SER A 684 18.24 -36.16 -29.95
N PHE A 685 18.27 -37.43 -30.35
CA PHE A 685 18.14 -37.83 -31.76
C PHE A 685 16.73 -38.28 -32.12
N SER A 686 15.85 -38.50 -31.13
CA SER A 686 14.48 -39.01 -31.33
C SER A 686 13.61 -38.10 -32.21
N ALA A 687 13.82 -36.79 -32.14
CA ALA A 687 13.10 -35.78 -32.92
C ALA A 687 13.57 -35.66 -34.38
N LEU A 688 14.60 -36.41 -34.79
CA LEU A 688 15.16 -36.41 -36.14
C LEU A 688 14.59 -37.58 -36.96
N ASP A 689 14.49 -37.38 -38.27
CA ASP A 689 14.27 -38.48 -39.20
C ASP A 689 15.51 -39.40 -39.22
N LEU A 690 15.30 -40.67 -39.59
CA LEU A 690 16.34 -41.70 -39.53
C LEU A 690 17.58 -41.37 -40.36
N LYS A 691 17.41 -40.69 -41.51
CA LYS A 691 18.53 -40.33 -42.39
C LYS A 691 19.37 -39.22 -41.77
N THR A 692 18.71 -38.19 -41.24
CA THR A 692 19.40 -37.08 -40.55
C THR A 692 20.08 -37.57 -39.27
N ASP A 693 19.43 -38.43 -38.48
CA ASP A 693 20.05 -39.07 -37.29
C ASP A 693 21.33 -39.82 -37.68
N ALA A 694 21.24 -40.75 -38.64
CA ALA A 694 22.39 -41.53 -39.07
C ALA A 694 23.54 -40.65 -39.61
N ALA A 695 23.22 -39.62 -40.40
CA ALA A 695 24.21 -38.68 -40.91
C ALA A 695 24.88 -37.87 -39.78
N LEU A 696 24.10 -37.42 -38.81
CA LEU A 696 24.59 -36.66 -37.66
C LEU A 696 25.48 -37.53 -36.77
N ARG A 697 25.07 -38.76 -36.43
CA ARG A 697 25.90 -39.70 -35.64
C ARG A 697 27.21 -40.04 -36.34
N LYS A 698 27.17 -40.24 -37.66
CA LYS A 698 28.39 -40.44 -38.45
C LYS A 698 29.31 -39.21 -38.36
N ALA A 699 28.75 -38.01 -38.53
CA ALA A 699 29.52 -36.77 -38.42
C ALA A 699 30.11 -36.57 -37.02
N LEU A 700 29.38 -36.93 -35.95
CA LEU A 700 29.90 -36.94 -34.58
C LEU A 700 31.09 -37.90 -34.45
N GLY A 701 30.93 -39.17 -34.84
CA GLY A 701 32.01 -40.16 -34.76
C GLY A 701 33.27 -39.78 -35.54
N GLU A 702 33.16 -38.96 -36.59
CA GLU A 702 34.29 -38.44 -37.35
C GLU A 702 34.97 -37.23 -36.69
N ASN A 703 34.22 -36.39 -35.96
CA ASN A 703 34.67 -35.08 -35.48
C ASN A 703 34.93 -34.99 -33.97
N VAL A 704 34.44 -35.93 -33.15
CA VAL A 704 34.59 -35.93 -31.68
C VAL A 704 35.30 -37.18 -31.14
N LYS A 705 36.30 -37.68 -31.88
CA LYS A 705 37.01 -38.94 -31.57
C LYS A 705 37.79 -38.95 -30.25
N ASP A 706 38.17 -37.78 -29.74
CA ASP A 706 38.93 -37.66 -28.49
C ASP A 706 38.03 -37.30 -27.29
N SER A 707 36.72 -37.44 -27.44
CA SER A 707 35.72 -37.05 -26.44
C SER A 707 34.94 -38.26 -25.95
N THR A 708 34.51 -38.23 -24.71
CA THR A 708 33.59 -39.22 -24.15
C THR A 708 32.18 -38.89 -24.61
N VAL A 709 31.49 -39.86 -25.22
CA VAL A 709 30.13 -39.62 -25.76
C VAL A 709 29.14 -40.50 -25.00
N ILE A 710 28.16 -39.88 -24.34
CA ILE A 710 27.10 -40.55 -23.61
C ILE A 710 25.78 -40.25 -24.32
N ILE A 711 25.08 -41.30 -24.78
CA ILE A 711 23.83 -41.18 -25.54
C ILE A 711 22.74 -41.96 -24.83
N VAL A 712 21.71 -41.27 -24.35
CA VAL A 712 20.43 -41.89 -24.02
C VAL A 712 19.65 -42.03 -25.31
N ALA A 713 19.14 -43.21 -25.60
CA ALA A 713 18.26 -43.42 -26.74
C ALA A 713 17.10 -44.35 -26.40
N GLN A 714 15.98 -44.13 -27.07
CA GLN A 714 14.86 -45.06 -27.06
C GLN A 714 14.95 -46.09 -28.21
N ARG A 715 15.66 -45.77 -29.29
CA ARG A 715 15.77 -46.60 -30.50
C ARG A 715 17.07 -47.39 -30.53
N ILE A 716 17.01 -48.69 -30.79
CA ILE A 716 18.21 -49.52 -30.91
C ILE A 716 19.09 -49.08 -32.08
N SER A 717 18.50 -48.62 -33.19
CA SER A 717 19.26 -48.12 -34.35
C SER A 717 20.19 -46.94 -34.02
N THR A 718 19.89 -46.17 -32.96
CA THR A 718 20.73 -45.07 -32.48
C THR A 718 21.98 -45.58 -31.75
N ILE A 719 21.86 -46.71 -31.05
CA ILE A 719 22.89 -47.23 -30.13
C ILE A 719 23.59 -48.49 -30.63
N LEU A 720 23.17 -49.02 -31.79
CA LEU A 720 23.65 -50.27 -32.36
C LEU A 720 25.19 -50.37 -32.44
N HIS A 721 25.84 -49.25 -32.72
CA HIS A 721 27.29 -49.16 -32.91
C HIS A 721 28.03 -48.58 -31.69
N ALA A 722 27.38 -48.45 -30.54
CA ALA A 722 28.04 -47.98 -29.33
C ALA A 722 29.02 -49.03 -28.81
N GLU A 723 30.21 -48.59 -28.37
CA GLU A 723 31.23 -49.47 -27.79
C GLU A 723 30.78 -50.07 -26.45
N GLN A 724 29.85 -49.40 -25.75
CA GLN A 724 29.23 -49.88 -24.52
C GLN A 724 27.76 -49.48 -24.51
N ILE A 725 26.87 -50.42 -24.20
CA ILE A 725 25.43 -50.20 -24.00
C ILE A 725 25.10 -50.60 -22.56
N LEU A 726 24.44 -49.69 -21.84
CA LEU A 726 23.86 -49.89 -20.52
C LEU A 726 22.34 -50.06 -20.67
N VAL A 727 21.83 -51.19 -20.20
CA VAL A 727 20.40 -51.50 -20.18
C VAL A 727 19.90 -51.18 -18.78
N LEU A 728 19.05 -50.16 -18.70
CA LEU A 728 18.50 -49.65 -17.45
C LEU A 728 17.04 -50.10 -17.32
N ASP A 729 16.72 -50.77 -16.22
CA ASP A 729 15.37 -51.23 -15.89
C ASP A 729 15.09 -50.96 -14.42
N ASP A 730 13.95 -50.34 -14.12
CA ASP A 730 13.56 -49.90 -12.76
C ASP A 730 14.67 -49.24 -11.92
N GLY A 731 15.52 -48.45 -12.57
CA GLY A 731 16.59 -47.70 -11.89
C GLY A 731 17.88 -48.51 -11.65
N GLU A 732 17.98 -49.75 -12.13
CA GLU A 732 19.15 -50.62 -12.02
C GLU A 732 19.76 -50.95 -13.39
N VAL A 733 21.08 -51.17 -13.44
CA VAL A 733 21.76 -51.63 -14.66
C VAL A 733 21.64 -53.15 -14.77
N VAL A 734 20.64 -53.62 -15.51
CA VAL A 734 20.37 -55.05 -15.73
C VAL A 734 21.21 -55.68 -16.84
N GLY A 735 21.94 -54.87 -17.62
CA GLY A 735 22.81 -55.34 -18.68
C GLY A 735 23.88 -54.33 -19.07
N LYS A 736 25.09 -54.80 -19.35
CA LYS A 736 26.24 -54.00 -19.79
C LYS A 736 27.05 -54.79 -20.80
N GLY A 737 27.22 -54.24 -22.01
CA GLY A 737 27.98 -54.89 -23.08
C GLY A 737 27.75 -54.25 -24.45
N THR A 738 28.18 -54.92 -25.50
CA THR A 738 27.90 -54.52 -26.89
C THR A 738 26.53 -55.03 -27.35
N HIS A 739 26.04 -54.55 -28.51
CA HIS A 739 24.78 -55.02 -29.10
C HIS A 739 24.74 -56.55 -29.22
N GLU A 740 25.80 -57.16 -29.76
CA GLU A 740 25.86 -58.61 -30.00
C GLU A 740 25.89 -59.42 -28.71
N GLU A 741 26.51 -58.89 -27.66
CA GLU A 741 26.55 -59.52 -26.34
C GLU A 741 25.18 -59.45 -25.67
N LEU A 742 24.58 -58.26 -25.61
CA LEU A 742 23.29 -58.03 -24.95
C LEU A 742 22.13 -58.75 -25.64
N LEU A 743 22.17 -58.91 -26.97
CA LEU A 743 21.17 -59.71 -27.69
C LEU A 743 21.18 -61.18 -27.24
N LYS A 744 22.29 -61.67 -26.69
CA LYS A 744 22.43 -63.05 -26.18
C LYS A 744 22.21 -63.14 -24.68
N THR A 745 22.61 -62.13 -23.92
CA THR A 745 22.75 -62.22 -22.46
C THR A 745 21.73 -61.40 -21.65
N CYS A 746 21.03 -60.43 -22.26
CA CYS A 746 20.13 -59.52 -21.54
C CYS A 746 18.69 -59.64 -22.06
N GLU A 747 17.80 -60.21 -21.25
CA GLU A 747 16.39 -60.42 -21.61
C GLU A 747 15.66 -59.10 -21.92
N VAL A 748 15.86 -58.07 -21.09
CA VAL A 748 15.27 -56.74 -21.30
C VAL A 748 15.72 -56.14 -22.62
N TYR A 749 17.00 -56.28 -22.98
CA TYR A 749 17.50 -55.83 -24.27
C TYR A 749 16.88 -56.59 -25.44
N GLN A 750 16.73 -57.92 -25.32
CA GLN A 750 16.06 -58.75 -26.32
C GLN A 750 14.60 -58.35 -26.53
N GLN A 751 13.88 -58.03 -25.45
CA GLN A 751 12.49 -57.58 -25.54
C GLN A 751 12.39 -56.25 -26.28
N ILE A 752 13.25 -55.28 -25.95
CA ILE A 752 13.32 -54.00 -26.68
C ILE A 752 13.70 -54.25 -28.15
N ALA A 753 14.64 -55.16 -28.42
CA ALA A 753 15.07 -55.55 -29.75
C ALA A 753 13.95 -56.16 -30.58
N LYS A 754 13.21 -57.13 -30.04
CA LYS A 754 12.05 -57.74 -30.70
C LYS A 754 10.95 -56.73 -31.01
N SER A 755 10.79 -55.69 -30.19
CA SER A 755 9.78 -54.66 -30.43
C SER A 755 10.16 -53.63 -31.51
N GLN A 756 11.45 -53.52 -31.86
CA GLN A 756 11.94 -52.47 -32.75
C GLN A 756 12.65 -52.93 -34.02
N LEU A 757 13.26 -54.11 -34.00
CA LEU A 757 14.04 -54.67 -35.10
C LEU A 757 13.22 -55.74 -35.83
N SER A 758 13.43 -55.83 -37.14
CA SER A 758 12.84 -56.91 -37.95
C SER A 758 13.45 -58.27 -37.61
N ALA A 759 12.74 -59.37 -37.88
CA ALA A 759 13.24 -60.74 -37.68
C ALA A 759 14.62 -60.96 -38.32
N ARG A 760 14.83 -60.37 -39.51
CA ARG A 760 16.08 -60.43 -40.27
C ARG A 760 17.23 -59.69 -39.61
N GLU A 761 16.96 -58.58 -38.93
CA GLU A 761 17.95 -57.79 -38.18
C GLU A 761 18.29 -58.43 -36.83
N LEU A 762 17.39 -59.26 -36.29
CA LEU A 762 17.59 -60.03 -35.06
C LEU A 762 18.33 -61.36 -35.29
N GLY A 763 18.56 -61.74 -36.55
CA GLY A 763 19.15 -63.05 -36.91
C GLY A 763 18.24 -64.24 -36.61
N LEU A 764 16.92 -64.02 -36.53
CA LEU A 764 15.90 -65.04 -36.26
C LEU A 764 15.29 -65.54 -37.58
N GLU A 765 14.93 -66.83 -37.66
CA GLU A 765 14.09 -67.33 -38.77
C GLU A 765 12.67 -66.75 -38.65
N GLU A 766 12.02 -66.40 -39.78
CA GLU A 766 10.68 -65.77 -39.80
C GLU A 766 9.60 -66.56 -39.02
N SER A 767 9.84 -67.83 -38.74
CA SER A 767 8.97 -68.73 -37.96
C SER A 767 8.99 -68.51 -36.44
N GLU A 768 10.02 -67.84 -35.88
CA GLU A 768 10.17 -67.67 -34.43
C GLU A 768 9.52 -66.39 -33.88
N VAL A 769 9.11 -65.46 -34.75
CA VAL A 769 8.57 -64.15 -34.35
C VAL A 769 7.03 -64.16 -34.28
N SER A 770 6.36 -65.12 -34.91
CA SER A 770 4.89 -65.22 -34.95
C SER A 770 4.24 -65.86 -33.72
N GLY A 771 4.95 -65.96 -32.60
CA GLY A 771 4.54 -66.76 -31.43
C GLY A 771 3.81 -66.01 -30.31
N ASN A 772 3.63 -64.70 -30.39
CA ASN A 772 2.93 -63.91 -29.37
C ASN A 772 2.29 -62.67 -30.03
N GLU A 773 1.10 -62.84 -30.61
CA GLU A 773 0.12 -61.74 -30.79
C GLU A 773 -0.95 -61.83 -29.70
#